data_AF-X6LLB7-F1
#
_entry.id   AF-X6LLB7-F1
#
_cell.length_a   1.000
_cell.length_b   1.000
_cell.length_c   1.000
_cell.angle_alpha   90.00
_cell.angle_beta   90.00
_cell.angle_gamma   90.00
#
_symmetry.space_group_name_H-M   'P 1'
#
loop_
_entity.id
_entity.type
_entity.pdbx_description
1 polymer ?
#
loop_
_entity_poly.entity_id
_entity_poly.type
_entity_poly.pdbx_seq_one_letter_code
_entity_poly.pdbx_strand_id
1 'polypeptide(L)'
;NSQGFSRFFSNPFAKQKSPYVYIVQHLMESIRDEESFQFALSAIRDMDTTLQTQIDDLQSLLKEKIQQFDKGTSIFESVYQFVFLCERMGDQRRQWLSPWQLFLAVQSIVKIANCAMDKRVDSILLSELKSNINGQWAGNHPKAEHFNLFVLIPCFNLLTRTSDSEIKQNMLFRFRFQHIQKVEQMDQKCMDVIETDLKLRQVVGDNVKLFAEEQLIHVLNSCKDDTLSEAMLEFLMDNSLMTANSWKRMWSINNTICWNVIYGVYKHHIEKWSPFVAHLCKNNALQDEQVRKALFKGFNEKLFQTALIKSEDDFLLFIGFIVQNKSAMYSILTLYLFLSLYNLFENSWQTWEAVLETMQHYIDTDIIYGNKTAMAIFELLWVVKNTKNCNFLLTTEGQSPTFWLQLFTYPIQDNIKPVLKEFLLQSISTWVQSNITVKPNDGPQRLVELLSCPEFWSLPTDYQHKLLEDLKKCQDILLLSKKKWSDKTLESLKQILEQPSISWNLLEDVFNIIIDIPVRMDSNIVKSDTIEKTSKSKPDIEAKSDVEREIKIEIEAKREKQETSEAKKPEGISDKTLQTLLIHHLEYCFLCIPWLSLLTVQGEKKPKILIDLQTFVKGSLHKLFQMVQNKTIEFCVCRFLECDNNKKSLKALHQSLLKLKDDDNNNKDTQDDLQKLLTLLKKYKEFVHLKELYVTVSVHYKFDDNTSELQQFSHFCENWDLESFPDAQEKYLKELETLQKTEHQLEELKEVAGSWVFKKLWTTCQIKLNEKMMLPFQGIVNELHKNTFSIWNELKQIMMEGTFQIKDIEFLPQKYNL
;
A
#
# COMPACT_ATOMS: atom_id res chain seq x y z
N ASN A 1 -107.70 0.02 64.11
CA ASN A 1 -106.98 1.31 63.96
C ASN A 1 -105.63 1.26 64.65
N SER A 2 -104.80 0.37 64.13
CA SER A 2 -103.35 0.46 64.05
C SER A 2 -103.01 0.98 62.64
N GLN A 3 -101.81 1.52 62.44
CA GLN A 3 -101.17 1.97 61.18
C GLN A 3 -101.12 3.49 60.95
N GLY A 4 -99.90 3.95 60.65
CA GLY A 4 -99.53 5.35 60.40
C GLY A 4 -98.81 5.92 61.61
N PHE A 5 -97.56 5.55 61.90
CA PHE A 5 -96.40 6.27 61.35
C PHE A 5 -95.09 5.46 61.42
N SER A 6 -95.13 4.15 61.66
CA SER A 6 -93.95 3.28 61.77
C SER A 6 -93.40 2.75 60.44
N ARG A 7 -93.66 3.41 59.30
CA ARG A 7 -93.29 2.93 57.95
C ARG A 7 -92.52 3.93 57.07
N PHE A 8 -91.85 4.93 57.64
CA PHE A 8 -91.01 5.86 56.87
C PHE A 8 -89.49 5.81 57.17
N PHE A 9 -89.02 4.90 58.02
CA PHE A 9 -87.58 4.65 58.22
C PHE A 9 -87.16 3.23 57.81
N SER A 10 -87.74 2.74 56.72
CA SER A 10 -87.20 1.58 55.97
C SER A 10 -86.68 2.09 54.64
N ASN A 11 -85.65 2.94 54.67
CA ASN A 11 -84.99 3.44 53.46
C ASN A 11 -83.71 2.63 53.21
N PRO A 12 -83.58 1.93 52.06
CA PRO A 12 -82.48 1.03 51.74
C PRO A 12 -81.31 1.79 51.11
N PHE A 13 -80.66 2.65 51.91
CA PHE A 13 -79.38 3.24 51.55
C PHE A 13 -78.29 2.80 52.54
N ALA A 14 -77.25 2.24 51.95
CA ALA A 14 -76.07 1.67 52.55
C ALA A 14 -75.29 2.65 53.46
N LYS A 15 -74.62 2.07 54.47
CA LYS A 15 -73.40 2.57 55.14
C LYS A 15 -73.31 4.10 55.25
N GLN A 16 -73.91 4.69 56.29
CA GLN A 16 -73.60 6.08 56.65
C GLN A 16 -72.11 6.19 56.95
N LYS A 17 -71.36 6.84 56.06
CA LYS A 17 -69.98 7.27 56.31
C LYS A 17 -69.98 8.07 57.61
N SER A 18 -69.00 7.80 58.48
CA SER A 18 -68.79 8.56 59.70
C SER A 18 -68.77 10.07 59.42
N PRO A 19 -69.31 10.92 60.33
CA PRO A 19 -69.21 12.38 60.19
C PRO A 19 -67.78 12.86 59.94
N TYR A 20 -66.79 12.16 60.52
CA TYR A 20 -65.37 12.42 60.28
C TYR A 20 -64.96 12.24 58.81
N VAL A 21 -65.35 11.13 58.20
CA VAL A 21 -65.03 10.80 56.80
C VAL A 21 -65.70 11.78 55.85
N TYR A 22 -66.92 12.22 56.15
CA TYR A 22 -67.62 13.23 55.35
C TYR A 22 -66.90 14.58 55.40
N ILE A 23 -66.46 15.02 56.59
CA ILE A 23 -65.70 16.27 56.76
C ILE A 23 -64.36 16.20 56.04
N VAL A 24 -63.60 15.10 56.20
CA VAL A 24 -62.32 14.90 55.52
C VAL A 24 -62.51 14.86 54.00
N GLN A 25 -63.53 14.16 53.51
CA GLN A 25 -63.85 14.13 52.08
C GLN A 25 -64.21 15.52 51.54
N HIS A 26 -65.03 16.28 52.26
CA HIS A 26 -65.43 17.63 51.84
C HIS A 26 -64.25 18.61 51.79
N LEU A 27 -63.39 18.57 52.82
CA LEU A 27 -62.16 19.37 52.83
C LEU A 27 -61.23 18.97 51.68
N MET A 28 -61.02 17.67 51.48
CA MET A 28 -60.20 17.14 50.39
C MET A 28 -60.72 17.60 49.03
N GLU A 29 -62.02 17.44 48.75
CA GLU A 29 -62.63 17.85 47.46
C GLU A 29 -62.57 19.36 47.22
N SER A 30 -62.38 20.16 48.28
CA SER A 30 -62.23 21.61 48.19
C SER A 30 -60.79 22.06 47.87
N ILE A 31 -59.82 21.15 47.88
CA ILE A 31 -58.42 21.46 47.58
C ILE A 31 -58.23 21.56 46.06
N ARG A 32 -57.86 22.76 45.60
CA ARG A 32 -57.62 23.11 44.20
C ARG A 32 -56.21 23.66 43.93
N ASP A 33 -55.53 24.10 44.97
CA ASP A 33 -54.23 24.75 44.92
C ASP A 33 -53.55 24.68 46.30
N GLU A 34 -52.36 25.28 46.39
CA GLU A 34 -51.59 25.35 47.63
C GLU A 34 -52.36 26.06 48.77
N GLU A 35 -53.04 27.17 48.48
CA GLU A 35 -53.74 27.95 49.51
C GLU A 35 -54.89 27.17 50.12
N SER A 36 -55.72 26.53 49.29
CA SER A 36 -56.80 25.66 49.72
C SER A 36 -56.32 24.39 50.42
N PHE A 37 -55.14 23.87 50.06
CA PHE A 37 -54.49 22.79 50.80
C PHE A 37 -54.08 23.19 52.22
N GLN A 38 -53.41 24.34 52.38
CA GLN A 38 -53.02 24.86 53.69
C GLN A 38 -54.25 25.17 54.57
N PHE A 39 -55.32 25.69 53.97
CA PHE A 39 -56.59 25.87 54.64
C PHE A 39 -57.17 24.55 55.14
N ALA A 40 -57.25 23.53 54.26
CA ALA A 40 -57.79 22.22 54.62
C ALA A 40 -57.00 21.57 55.77
N LEU A 41 -55.66 21.67 55.73
CA LEU A 41 -54.79 21.18 56.82
C LEU A 41 -55.02 21.92 58.14
N SER A 42 -55.21 23.24 58.10
CA SER A 42 -55.46 24.04 59.30
C SER A 42 -56.84 23.72 59.89
N ALA A 43 -57.87 23.68 59.03
CA ALA A 43 -59.24 23.37 59.41
C ALA A 43 -59.36 21.98 60.06
N ILE A 44 -58.74 20.95 59.48
CA ILE A 44 -58.80 19.60 60.04
C ILE A 44 -58.04 19.50 61.37
N ARG A 45 -56.90 20.19 61.52
CA ARG A 45 -56.14 20.23 62.77
C ARG A 45 -56.94 20.85 63.90
N ASP A 46 -57.67 21.93 63.61
CA ASP A 46 -58.51 22.59 64.62
C ASP A 46 -59.69 21.68 65.03
N MET A 47 -60.23 20.92 64.08
CA MET A 47 -61.32 19.95 64.29
C MET A 47 -60.87 18.62 64.93
N ASP A 48 -59.60 18.21 64.79
CA ASP A 48 -59.06 16.97 65.38
C ASP A 48 -59.20 16.93 66.90
N THR A 49 -59.25 18.09 67.57
CA THR A 49 -59.50 18.20 69.01
C THR A 49 -60.90 17.75 69.42
N THR A 50 -61.84 17.71 68.47
CA THR A 50 -63.27 17.48 68.69
C THR A 50 -63.77 16.21 68.01
N LEU A 51 -63.08 15.72 66.97
CA LEU A 51 -63.49 14.55 66.19
C LEU A 51 -62.63 13.32 66.51
N GLN A 52 -63.28 12.19 66.80
CA GLN A 52 -62.56 10.93 67.00
C GLN A 52 -62.08 10.37 65.66
N THR A 53 -60.77 10.29 65.47
CA THR A 53 -60.11 9.86 64.23
C THR A 53 -60.54 8.44 63.85
N GLN A 54 -61.18 8.26 62.69
CA GLN A 54 -61.56 6.96 62.15
C GLN A 54 -60.78 6.67 60.86
N ILE A 55 -59.54 6.20 61.03
CA ILE A 55 -58.55 6.04 59.97
C ILE A 55 -58.93 4.95 58.95
N ASP A 56 -59.62 3.89 59.38
CA ASP A 56 -59.91 2.72 58.54
C ASP A 56 -60.89 3.03 57.39
N ASP A 57 -61.76 4.03 57.55
CA ASP A 57 -62.70 4.44 56.51
C ASP A 57 -62.07 5.35 55.43
N LEU A 58 -60.93 6.01 55.73
CA LEU A 58 -60.19 6.86 54.80
C LEU A 58 -59.43 6.07 53.72
N GLN A 59 -59.18 4.78 53.95
CA GLN A 59 -58.50 3.91 52.98
C GLN A 59 -59.26 3.80 51.65
N SER A 60 -60.59 3.82 51.70
CA SER A 60 -61.44 3.77 50.52
C SER A 60 -61.29 5.02 49.63
N LEU A 61 -61.22 6.20 50.25
CA LEU A 61 -60.98 7.48 49.59
C LEU A 61 -59.56 7.56 49.02
N LEU A 62 -58.56 7.08 49.77
CA LEU A 62 -57.19 7.02 49.26
C LEU A 62 -57.09 6.14 48.02
N LYS A 63 -57.69 4.94 48.05
CA LYS A 63 -57.67 4.01 46.92
C LYS A 63 -58.33 4.62 45.68
N GLU A 64 -59.44 5.34 45.86
CA GLU A 64 -60.09 6.08 44.79
C GLU A 64 -59.16 7.14 44.20
N LYS A 65 -58.44 7.91 45.04
CA LYS A 65 -57.47 8.91 44.58
C LYS A 65 -56.25 8.31 43.89
N ILE A 66 -55.76 7.17 44.37
CA ILE A 66 -54.67 6.44 43.71
C ILE A 66 -55.11 6.02 42.29
N GLN A 67 -56.34 5.52 42.13
CA GLN A 67 -56.90 5.14 40.82
C GLN A 67 -57.12 6.33 39.87
N GLN A 68 -57.19 7.57 40.37
CA GLN A 68 -57.28 8.76 39.52
C GLN A 68 -55.96 9.04 38.78
N PHE A 69 -54.81 8.63 39.35
CA PHE A 69 -53.54 8.67 38.63
C PHE A 69 -53.55 7.68 37.46
N ASP A 70 -54.05 6.46 37.66
CA ASP A 70 -54.07 5.42 36.61
C ASP A 70 -54.93 5.80 35.38
N LYS A 71 -55.95 6.65 35.57
CA LYS A 71 -56.84 7.10 34.49
C LYS A 71 -56.26 8.24 33.64
N GLY A 72 -55.04 8.72 33.93
CA GLY A 72 -54.42 9.84 33.21
C GLY A 72 -55.14 11.18 33.39
N THR A 73 -56.14 11.23 34.28
CA THR A 73 -56.92 12.42 34.65
C THR A 73 -56.32 13.15 35.84
N SER A 74 -55.09 12.83 36.27
CA SER A 74 -54.47 13.47 37.42
C SER A 74 -54.19 14.94 37.12
N ILE A 75 -55.01 15.80 37.71
CA ILE A 75 -54.79 17.24 37.76
C ILE A 75 -53.88 17.49 38.97
N PHE A 76 -53.13 18.58 38.97
CA PHE A 76 -52.32 19.02 40.12
C PHE A 76 -53.05 18.94 41.46
N GLU A 77 -54.34 19.25 41.48
CA GLU A 77 -55.23 19.11 42.63
C GLU A 77 -55.19 17.71 43.26
N SER A 78 -55.16 16.66 42.44
CA SER A 78 -55.12 15.27 42.88
C SER A 78 -53.87 14.94 43.70
N VAL A 79 -52.75 15.63 43.45
CA VAL A 79 -51.51 15.46 44.23
C VAL A 79 -51.70 15.98 45.65
N TYR A 80 -52.24 17.19 45.82
CA TYR A 80 -52.53 17.72 47.17
C TYR A 80 -53.60 16.95 47.91
N GLN A 81 -54.64 16.49 47.20
CA GLN A 81 -55.68 15.65 47.77
C GLN A 81 -55.11 14.32 48.28
N PHE A 82 -54.19 13.70 47.52
CA PHE A 82 -53.47 12.51 47.96
C PHE A 82 -52.60 12.79 49.19
N VAL A 83 -51.79 13.86 49.17
CA VAL A 83 -50.91 14.26 50.28
C VAL A 83 -51.72 14.53 51.54
N PHE A 84 -52.84 15.25 51.43
CA PHE A 84 -53.76 15.55 52.53
C PHE A 84 -54.26 14.26 53.20
N LEU A 85 -54.73 13.28 52.42
CA LEU A 85 -55.17 11.99 52.96
C LEU A 85 -54.01 11.22 53.63
N CYS A 86 -52.83 11.23 53.02
CA CYS A 86 -51.64 10.55 53.53
C CYS A 86 -51.18 11.12 54.87
N GLU A 87 -51.20 12.45 55.00
CA GLU A 87 -50.93 13.13 56.25
C GLU A 87 -51.93 12.74 57.35
N ARG A 88 -53.18 12.43 56.97
CA ARG A 88 -54.19 11.97 57.94
C ARG A 88 -54.06 10.54 58.41
N MET A 89 -53.58 9.64 57.57
CA MET A 89 -53.51 8.22 57.91
C MET A 89 -52.20 7.83 58.61
N GLY A 90 -51.15 8.63 58.46
CA GLY A 90 -49.81 8.34 58.97
C GLY A 90 -49.13 7.15 58.28
N ASP A 91 -47.85 6.93 58.59
CA ASP A 91 -46.97 6.01 57.82
C ASP A 91 -47.34 4.51 57.94
N GLN A 92 -48.02 4.10 59.01
CA GLN A 92 -48.27 2.67 59.30
C GLN A 92 -49.48 2.06 58.56
N ARG A 93 -50.40 2.88 58.02
CA ARG A 93 -51.65 2.42 57.38
C ARG A 93 -51.83 2.92 55.94
N ARG A 94 -50.79 3.50 55.37
CA ARG A 94 -50.80 4.13 54.05
C ARG A 94 -50.58 3.11 52.93
N GLN A 95 -51.33 3.25 51.84
CA GLN A 95 -51.03 2.57 50.58
C GLN A 95 -50.00 3.41 49.81
N TRP A 96 -48.87 2.79 49.49
CA TRP A 96 -47.79 3.43 48.73
C TRP A 96 -48.16 3.55 47.25
N LEU A 97 -47.66 4.61 46.59
CA LEU A 97 -47.79 4.77 45.15
C LEU A 97 -46.85 3.79 44.44
N SER A 98 -47.36 3.15 43.38
CA SER A 98 -46.50 2.43 42.46
C SER A 98 -45.53 3.41 41.75
N PRO A 99 -44.40 2.92 41.20
CA PRO A 99 -43.44 3.76 40.49
C PRO A 99 -44.07 4.65 39.40
N TRP A 100 -45.01 4.10 38.63
CA TRP A 100 -45.72 4.83 37.58
C TRP A 100 -46.67 5.90 38.14
N GLN A 101 -47.41 5.59 39.21
CA GLN A 101 -48.30 6.57 39.85
C GLN A 101 -47.52 7.72 40.49
N LEU A 102 -46.37 7.43 41.11
CA LEU A 102 -45.48 8.46 41.63
C LEU A 102 -44.92 9.35 40.50
N PHE A 103 -44.56 8.74 39.37
CA PHE A 103 -44.17 9.49 38.17
C PHE A 103 -45.29 10.40 37.67
N LEU A 104 -46.53 9.93 37.57
CA LEU A 104 -47.66 10.76 37.13
C LEU A 104 -47.95 11.94 38.08
N ALA A 105 -47.79 11.73 39.39
CA ALA A 105 -47.88 12.81 40.37
C ALA A 105 -46.80 13.88 40.12
N VAL A 106 -45.54 13.46 39.93
CA VAL A 106 -44.42 14.36 39.63
C VAL A 106 -44.60 15.05 38.27
N GLN A 107 -45.06 14.34 37.25
CA GLN A 107 -45.37 14.91 35.95
C GLN A 107 -46.43 16.00 36.05
N SER A 108 -47.45 15.81 36.89
CA SER A 108 -48.50 16.80 37.14
C SER A 108 -47.94 18.06 37.81
N ILE A 109 -46.94 17.92 38.69
CA ILE A 109 -46.23 19.05 39.31
C ILE A 109 -45.37 19.79 38.28
N VAL A 110 -44.60 19.07 37.46
CA VAL A 110 -43.70 19.67 36.45
C VAL A 110 -44.47 20.48 35.40
N LYS A 111 -45.73 20.12 35.13
CA LYS A 111 -46.62 20.91 34.24
C LYS A 111 -46.90 22.32 34.76
N ILE A 112 -46.67 22.61 36.05
CA ILE A 112 -46.86 23.94 36.63
C ILE A 112 -45.53 24.67 36.69
N ALA A 113 -45.48 25.81 36.00
CA ALA A 113 -44.27 26.52 35.56
C ALA A 113 -43.23 26.88 36.65
N ASN A 114 -43.53 26.71 37.94
CA ASN A 114 -42.63 27.06 39.03
C ASN A 114 -42.07 25.88 39.84
N CYS A 115 -42.59 24.65 39.69
CA CYS A 115 -42.21 23.47 40.50
C CYS A 115 -42.08 23.77 42.02
N ALA A 116 -42.73 24.83 42.51
CA ALA A 116 -42.71 25.26 43.89
C ALA A 116 -43.80 24.48 44.59
N MET A 117 -43.41 23.71 45.59
CA MET A 117 -44.32 22.86 46.34
C MET A 117 -44.19 23.19 47.82
N ASP A 118 -45.27 23.01 48.56
CA ASP A 118 -45.20 22.96 50.00
C ASP A 118 -44.16 21.95 50.50
N LYS A 119 -43.56 22.26 51.64
CA LYS A 119 -42.58 21.36 52.29
C LYS A 119 -43.22 20.02 52.69
N ARG A 120 -44.51 19.97 53.01
CA ARG A 120 -45.20 18.72 53.37
C ARG A 120 -45.43 17.83 52.15
N VAL A 121 -45.84 18.43 51.03
CA VAL A 121 -45.96 17.72 49.74
C VAL A 121 -44.61 17.11 49.34
N ASP A 122 -43.54 17.92 49.40
CA ASP A 122 -42.17 17.46 49.11
C ASP A 122 -41.74 16.32 50.05
N SER A 123 -42.00 16.45 51.35
CA SER A 123 -41.65 15.43 52.36
C SER A 123 -42.40 14.11 52.16
N ILE A 124 -43.70 14.17 51.87
CA ILE A 124 -44.55 13.00 51.67
C ILE A 124 -44.19 12.26 50.38
N LEU A 125 -43.95 12.99 49.28
CA LEU A 125 -43.51 12.38 48.02
C LEU A 125 -42.07 11.88 48.10
N LEU A 126 -41.18 12.54 48.85
CA LEU A 126 -39.83 12.03 49.10
C LEU A 126 -39.86 10.72 49.91
N SER A 127 -40.81 10.57 50.84
CA SER A 127 -41.03 9.30 51.54
C SER A 127 -41.50 8.19 50.57
N GLU A 128 -42.42 8.51 49.65
CA GLU A 128 -42.84 7.59 48.58
C GLU A 128 -41.67 7.14 47.70
N LEU A 129 -40.81 8.07 47.31
CA LEU A 129 -39.62 7.78 46.51
C LEU A 129 -38.65 6.87 47.27
N LYS A 130 -38.38 7.17 48.55
CA LYS A 130 -37.51 6.36 49.41
C LYS A 130 -38.05 4.95 49.58
N SER A 131 -39.36 4.80 49.78
CA SER A 131 -40.04 3.51 49.88
C SER A 131 -39.87 2.71 48.59
N ASN A 132 -40.18 3.31 47.44
CA ASN A 132 -40.02 2.68 46.13
C ASN A 132 -38.57 2.25 45.84
N ILE A 133 -37.56 3.06 46.19
CA ILE A 133 -36.14 2.75 45.90
C ILE A 133 -35.55 1.75 46.91
N ASN A 134 -35.82 1.88 48.21
CA ASN A 134 -35.15 1.10 49.25
C ASN A 134 -35.92 -0.16 49.66
N GLY A 135 -37.22 -0.26 49.35
CA GLY A 135 -38.07 -1.36 49.81
C GLY A 135 -38.15 -1.47 51.33
N GLN A 136 -37.83 -0.37 52.03
CA GLN A 136 -37.95 -0.28 53.48
C GLN A 136 -39.41 0.06 53.78
N TRP A 137 -39.91 -0.36 54.95
CA TRP A 137 -41.26 -0.18 55.50
C TRP A 137 -42.22 -1.38 55.28
N ALA A 138 -42.76 -1.85 56.41
CA ALA A 138 -43.47 -3.12 56.57
C ALA A 138 -44.74 -3.22 55.73
N GLY A 139 -44.68 -4.01 54.67
CA GLY A 139 -45.80 -4.33 53.78
C GLY A 139 -45.26 -4.96 52.50
N ASN A 140 -46.05 -5.79 51.82
CA ASN A 140 -45.67 -6.51 50.60
C ASN A 140 -45.43 -5.60 49.36
N HIS A 141 -44.87 -4.40 49.53
CA HIS A 141 -44.56 -3.53 48.41
C HIS A 141 -43.19 -3.91 47.83
N PRO A 142 -43.12 -4.48 46.62
CA PRO A 142 -41.85 -4.82 46.03
C PRO A 142 -41.05 -3.55 45.76
N LYS A 143 -39.75 -3.63 46.03
CA LYS A 143 -38.78 -2.62 45.65
C LYS A 143 -38.86 -2.39 44.13
N ALA A 144 -38.73 -1.14 43.70
CA ALA A 144 -38.63 -0.83 42.28
C ALA A 144 -37.34 -1.42 41.71
N GLU A 145 -37.47 -2.20 40.63
CA GLU A 145 -36.35 -2.80 39.91
C GLU A 145 -36.46 -2.54 38.40
N HIS A 146 -35.33 -2.64 37.70
CA HIS A 146 -35.28 -2.62 36.23
C HIS A 146 -35.91 -1.34 35.64
N PHE A 147 -36.92 -1.49 34.78
CA PHE A 147 -37.62 -0.39 34.12
C PHE A 147 -38.33 0.56 35.10
N ASN A 148 -38.79 0.06 36.24
CA ASN A 148 -39.46 0.91 37.23
C ASN A 148 -38.52 1.94 37.85
N LEU A 149 -37.21 1.66 37.93
CA LEU A 149 -36.23 2.65 38.34
C LEU A 149 -36.06 3.74 37.28
N PHE A 150 -36.23 3.42 36.00
CA PHE A 150 -36.10 4.40 34.92
C PHE A 150 -37.25 5.42 34.98
N VAL A 151 -38.47 4.92 35.20
CA VAL A 151 -39.67 5.74 35.42
C VAL A 151 -39.51 6.74 36.58
N LEU A 152 -38.71 6.40 37.59
CA LEU A 152 -38.51 7.24 38.78
C LEU A 152 -37.43 8.33 38.62
N ILE A 153 -36.74 8.43 37.48
CA ILE A 153 -35.69 9.45 37.27
C ILE A 153 -36.20 10.88 37.48
N PRO A 154 -37.33 11.32 36.89
CA PRO A 154 -37.87 12.66 37.12
C PRO A 154 -38.23 12.89 38.59
N CYS A 155 -38.78 11.87 39.25
CA CYS A 155 -39.12 11.91 40.67
C CYS A 155 -37.88 12.12 41.53
N PHE A 156 -36.80 11.39 41.24
CA PHE A 156 -35.53 11.55 41.92
C PHE A 156 -34.95 12.95 41.74
N ASN A 157 -34.91 13.45 40.51
CA ASN A 157 -34.35 14.77 40.22
C ASN A 157 -35.12 15.91 40.89
N LEU A 158 -36.46 15.82 40.95
CA LEU A 158 -37.30 16.82 41.60
C LEU A 158 -37.19 16.75 43.14
N LEU A 159 -37.44 15.57 43.71
CA LEU A 159 -37.63 15.40 45.16
C LEU A 159 -36.33 15.38 45.96
N THR A 160 -35.19 15.13 45.31
CA THR A 160 -33.86 15.16 45.97
C THR A 160 -33.12 16.49 45.78
N ARG A 161 -33.79 17.51 45.23
CA ARG A 161 -33.15 18.82 44.96
C ARG A 161 -32.69 19.55 46.23
N THR A 162 -33.43 19.39 47.34
CA THR A 162 -33.19 20.00 48.66
C THR A 162 -32.69 19.02 49.71
N SER A 163 -32.56 17.74 49.35
CA SER A 163 -32.16 16.66 50.27
C SER A 163 -30.67 16.72 50.63
N ASP A 164 -30.32 16.17 51.80
CA ASP A 164 -28.92 15.97 52.19
C ASP A 164 -28.17 15.14 51.14
N SER A 165 -26.93 15.55 50.87
CA SER A 165 -25.97 14.87 50.02
C SER A 165 -25.85 13.37 50.31
N GLU A 166 -25.86 12.95 51.58
CA GLU A 166 -25.71 11.53 51.95
C GLU A 166 -26.94 10.71 51.53
N ILE A 167 -28.14 11.20 51.82
CA ILE A 167 -29.41 10.56 51.43
C ILE A 167 -29.51 10.47 49.90
N LYS A 168 -29.10 11.54 49.21
CA LYS A 168 -29.10 11.60 47.75
C LYS A 168 -28.15 10.57 47.13
N GLN A 169 -26.93 10.46 47.64
CA GLN A 169 -25.94 9.47 47.18
C GLN A 169 -26.40 8.03 47.44
N ASN A 170 -26.99 7.77 48.62
CA ASN A 170 -27.53 6.46 48.99
C ASN A 170 -28.67 6.00 48.08
N MET A 171 -29.46 6.91 47.50
CA MET A 171 -30.47 6.53 46.51
C MET A 171 -29.88 6.44 45.11
N LEU A 172 -28.93 7.32 44.75
CA LEU A 172 -28.34 7.38 43.42
C LEU A 172 -27.69 6.05 42.99
N PHE A 173 -26.96 5.37 43.89
CA PHE A 173 -26.27 4.11 43.54
C PHE A 173 -27.20 2.95 43.15
N ARG A 174 -28.50 3.08 43.44
CA ARG A 174 -29.52 2.07 43.15
C ARG A 174 -30.02 2.11 41.71
N PHE A 175 -29.82 3.22 41.00
CA PHE A 175 -30.20 3.34 39.59
C PHE A 175 -29.20 2.57 38.72
N ARG A 176 -29.48 1.29 38.50
CA ARG A 176 -28.71 0.40 37.63
C ARG A 176 -29.64 -0.29 36.64
N PHE A 177 -29.34 -0.17 35.36
CA PHE A 177 -30.19 -0.64 34.27
C PHE A 177 -29.53 -1.83 33.58
N GLN A 178 -29.88 -3.03 34.02
CA GLN A 178 -29.42 -4.31 33.46
C GLN A 178 -30.62 -5.26 33.39
N HIS A 179 -30.64 -6.18 32.43
CA HIS A 179 -31.67 -7.24 32.32
C HIS A 179 -33.12 -6.74 32.22
N ILE A 180 -33.37 -5.63 31.54
CA ILE A 180 -34.70 -5.06 31.37
C ILE A 180 -35.48 -5.80 30.29
N GLN A 181 -36.64 -6.35 30.66
CA GLN A 181 -37.59 -6.94 29.73
C GLN A 181 -38.57 -5.88 29.21
N LYS A 182 -39.05 -6.06 27.98
CA LYS A 182 -40.08 -5.20 27.39
C LYS A 182 -41.36 -5.30 28.21
N VAL A 183 -41.93 -4.15 28.55
CA VAL A 183 -43.21 -4.03 29.25
C VAL A 183 -44.28 -3.43 28.34
N GLU A 184 -45.54 -3.51 28.75
CA GLU A 184 -46.65 -2.91 28.02
C GLU A 184 -46.53 -1.37 27.99
N GLN A 185 -46.76 -0.79 26.81
CA GLN A 185 -46.67 0.66 26.53
C GLN A 185 -45.31 1.27 26.91
N MET A 186 -44.23 0.49 26.80
CA MET A 186 -42.89 0.93 27.19
C MET A 186 -42.40 2.13 26.39
N ASP A 187 -42.73 2.20 25.11
CA ASP A 187 -42.48 3.32 24.21
C ASP A 187 -43.10 4.62 24.76
N GLN A 188 -44.42 4.64 24.97
CA GLN A 188 -45.11 5.83 25.50
C GLN A 188 -44.58 6.23 26.87
N LYS A 189 -44.35 5.26 27.76
CA LYS A 189 -43.79 5.51 29.10
C LYS A 189 -42.38 6.11 29.02
N CYS A 190 -41.55 5.64 28.09
CA CYS A 190 -40.22 6.22 27.87
C CYS A 190 -40.32 7.67 27.38
N MET A 191 -41.18 7.94 26.40
CA MET A 191 -41.40 9.30 25.88
C MET A 191 -41.85 10.25 26.99
N ASP A 192 -42.85 9.84 27.78
CA ASP A 192 -43.38 10.64 28.89
C ASP A 192 -42.30 10.95 29.93
N VAL A 193 -41.49 9.95 30.30
CA VAL A 193 -40.41 10.10 31.27
C VAL A 193 -39.34 11.07 30.77
N ILE A 194 -38.90 10.93 29.53
CA ILE A 194 -37.88 11.79 28.92
C ILE A 194 -38.40 13.22 28.80
N GLU A 195 -39.61 13.41 28.27
CA GLU A 195 -40.20 14.74 28.12
C GLU A 195 -40.36 15.44 29.46
N THR A 196 -40.82 14.71 30.48
CA THR A 196 -40.99 15.24 31.84
C THR A 196 -39.64 15.61 32.46
N ASP A 197 -38.62 14.77 32.31
CA ASP A 197 -37.28 15.05 32.85
C ASP A 197 -36.63 16.25 32.14
N LEU A 198 -36.77 16.35 30.82
CA LEU A 198 -36.25 17.49 30.05
C LEU A 198 -36.91 18.81 30.46
N LYS A 199 -38.24 18.82 30.64
CA LYS A 199 -38.97 20.00 31.17
C LYS A 199 -38.53 20.34 32.59
N LEU A 200 -38.39 19.33 33.45
CA LEU A 200 -37.97 19.52 34.84
C LEU A 200 -36.61 20.22 34.95
N ARG A 201 -35.65 19.85 34.09
CA ARG A 201 -34.30 20.45 34.10
C ARG A 201 -34.30 21.94 33.79
N GLN A 202 -35.23 22.41 32.96
CA GLN A 202 -35.37 23.85 32.68
C GLN A 202 -35.73 24.64 33.95
N VAL A 203 -36.36 23.99 34.93
CA VAL A 203 -36.79 24.59 36.20
C VAL A 203 -35.78 24.33 37.33
N VAL A 204 -35.20 23.13 37.40
CA VAL A 204 -34.32 22.71 38.52
C VAL A 204 -32.84 23.05 38.31
N GLY A 205 -32.41 23.28 37.06
CA GLY A 205 -31.04 23.64 36.73
C GLY A 205 -30.00 22.60 37.17
N ASP A 206 -28.89 23.06 37.74
CA ASP A 206 -27.68 22.25 38.05
C ASP A 206 -27.87 21.20 39.17
N ASN A 207 -29.02 21.17 39.83
CA ASN A 207 -29.30 20.23 40.93
C ASN A 207 -29.65 18.80 40.45
N VAL A 208 -29.83 18.63 39.15
CA VAL A 208 -30.11 17.36 38.46
C VAL A 208 -28.87 16.46 38.49
N LYS A 209 -29.07 15.16 38.78
CA LYS A 209 -27.97 14.18 38.82
C LYS A 209 -28.15 13.00 37.88
N LEU A 210 -29.39 12.63 37.57
CA LEU A 210 -29.70 11.58 36.62
C LEU A 210 -30.24 12.19 35.34
N PHE A 211 -29.86 11.63 34.20
CA PHE A 211 -30.34 12.10 32.91
C PHE A 211 -31.13 11.00 32.21
N ALA A 212 -32.45 11.17 32.04
CA ALA A 212 -33.30 10.16 31.43
C ALA A 212 -32.82 9.71 30.04
N GLU A 213 -32.38 10.62 29.15
CA GLU A 213 -31.86 10.26 27.82
C GLU A 213 -30.61 9.37 27.88
N GLU A 214 -29.75 9.57 28.88
CA GLU A 214 -28.54 8.78 29.07
C GLU A 214 -28.88 7.37 29.55
N GLN A 215 -29.83 7.27 30.49
CA GLN A 215 -30.27 5.98 31.02
C GLN A 215 -31.13 5.20 30.02
N LEU A 216 -31.85 5.89 29.14
CA LEU A 216 -32.64 5.28 28.07
C LEU A 216 -31.79 4.36 27.20
N ILE A 217 -30.57 4.78 26.84
CA ILE A 217 -29.67 3.97 26.01
C ILE A 217 -29.34 2.63 26.67
N HIS A 218 -29.20 2.58 28.01
CA HIS A 218 -29.03 1.32 28.73
C HIS A 218 -30.30 0.45 28.73
N VAL A 219 -31.46 1.09 28.81
CA VAL A 219 -32.76 0.41 28.70
C VAL A 219 -32.89 -0.24 27.33
N LEU A 220 -32.68 0.52 26.26
CA LEU A 220 -32.77 0.04 24.88
C LEU A 220 -31.77 -1.09 24.60
N ASN A 221 -30.51 -0.91 24.98
CA ASN A 221 -29.48 -1.93 24.80
C ASN A 221 -29.78 -3.22 25.59
N SER A 222 -30.42 -3.11 26.76
CA SER A 222 -30.82 -4.28 27.56
C SER A 222 -32.01 -5.02 26.95
N CYS A 223 -32.98 -4.28 26.41
CA CYS A 223 -34.19 -4.86 25.80
C CYS A 223 -33.91 -5.55 24.46
N LYS A 224 -32.94 -5.05 23.68
CA LYS A 224 -32.60 -5.58 22.34
C LYS A 224 -33.81 -5.68 21.41
N ASP A 225 -34.68 -4.68 21.46
CA ASP A 225 -35.84 -4.55 20.60
C ASP A 225 -35.60 -3.39 19.63
N ASP A 226 -35.40 -3.73 18.35
CA ASP A 226 -35.07 -2.76 17.32
C ASP A 226 -36.25 -1.81 17.03
N THR A 227 -37.51 -2.28 17.13
CA THR A 227 -38.71 -1.45 16.93
C THR A 227 -38.88 -0.42 18.05
N LEU A 228 -38.65 -0.81 19.30
CA LEU A 228 -38.66 0.13 20.42
C LEU A 228 -37.50 1.13 20.29
N SER A 229 -36.31 0.65 19.93
CA SER A 229 -35.13 1.49 19.77
C SER A 229 -35.32 2.51 18.65
N GLU A 230 -35.93 2.10 17.53
CA GLU A 230 -36.28 2.98 16.41
C GLU A 230 -37.25 4.08 16.84
N ALA A 231 -38.39 3.71 17.45
CA ALA A 231 -39.38 4.68 17.91
C ALA A 231 -38.79 5.69 18.92
N MET A 232 -37.87 5.25 19.78
CA MET A 232 -37.19 6.15 20.72
C MET A 232 -36.18 7.06 20.04
N LEU A 233 -35.42 6.56 19.06
CA LEU A 233 -34.48 7.39 18.31
C LEU A 233 -35.21 8.47 17.49
N GLU A 234 -36.31 8.11 16.83
CA GLU A 234 -37.17 9.07 16.12
C GLU A 234 -37.72 10.13 17.07
N PHE A 235 -38.28 9.72 18.21
CA PHE A 235 -38.75 10.66 19.23
C PHE A 235 -37.63 11.61 19.72
N LEU A 236 -36.43 11.10 19.99
CA LEU A 236 -35.31 11.92 20.44
C LEU A 236 -34.84 12.91 19.35
N MET A 237 -34.95 12.55 18.07
CA MET A 237 -34.65 13.46 16.97
C MET A 237 -35.74 14.53 16.80
N ASP A 238 -37.01 14.19 16.97
CA ASP A 238 -38.10 15.15 16.78
C ASP A 238 -38.35 16.04 18.01
N ASN A 239 -37.84 15.66 19.17
CA ASN A 239 -38.07 16.39 20.41
C ASN A 239 -37.24 17.68 20.49
N SER A 240 -37.92 18.84 20.43
CA SER A 240 -37.30 20.17 20.49
C SER A 240 -36.55 20.48 21.80
N LEU A 241 -36.77 19.72 22.87
CA LEU A 241 -36.07 19.88 24.15
C LEU A 241 -34.71 19.18 24.17
N MET A 242 -34.40 18.35 23.16
CA MET A 242 -33.09 17.73 23.02
C MET A 242 -32.04 18.75 22.56
N THR A 243 -31.02 18.96 23.40
CA THR A 243 -29.94 19.92 23.15
C THR A 243 -28.66 19.21 22.71
N ALA A 244 -27.69 19.96 22.17
CA ALA A 244 -26.33 19.47 21.92
C ALA A 244 -25.73 18.75 23.15
N ASN A 245 -25.97 19.28 24.35
CA ASN A 245 -25.48 18.71 25.60
C ASN A 245 -26.15 17.39 25.97
N SER A 246 -27.43 17.20 25.62
CA SER A 246 -28.14 15.92 25.82
C SER A 246 -27.50 14.83 24.97
N TRP A 247 -27.31 15.10 23.67
CA TRP A 247 -26.62 14.19 22.76
C TRP A 247 -25.17 13.92 23.20
N LYS A 248 -24.43 14.96 23.61
CA LYS A 248 -23.09 14.81 24.15
C LYS A 248 -23.05 13.81 25.31
N ARG A 249 -23.92 13.96 26.31
CA ARG A 249 -23.94 13.04 27.47
C ARG A 249 -24.20 11.59 27.06
N MET A 250 -25.17 11.36 26.17
CA MET A 250 -25.50 10.02 25.67
C MET A 250 -24.29 9.34 25.02
N TRP A 251 -23.52 10.07 24.22
CA TRP A 251 -22.37 9.53 23.50
C TRP A 251 -21.07 9.49 24.34
N SER A 252 -20.85 10.44 25.26
CA SER A 252 -19.60 10.57 26.03
C SER A 252 -19.41 9.47 27.08
N ILE A 253 -20.47 9.09 27.81
CA ILE A 253 -20.36 8.12 28.91
C ILE A 253 -20.50 6.68 28.39
N ASN A 254 -21.21 6.51 27.27
CA ASN A 254 -21.71 5.22 26.81
C ASN A 254 -21.47 4.97 25.33
N ASN A 255 -20.36 5.44 24.76
CA ASN A 255 -20.09 5.40 23.31
C ASN A 255 -20.40 4.05 22.64
N THR A 256 -19.91 2.93 23.18
CA THR A 256 -20.14 1.59 22.63
C THR A 256 -21.61 1.17 22.73
N ILE A 257 -22.29 1.52 23.84
CA ILE A 257 -23.69 1.13 24.06
C ILE A 257 -24.61 1.96 23.16
N CYS A 258 -24.37 3.26 23.08
CA CYS A 258 -25.08 4.18 22.19
C CYS A 258 -24.93 3.74 20.73
N TRP A 259 -23.68 3.44 20.33
CA TRP A 259 -23.39 2.89 19.01
C TRP A 259 -24.17 1.59 18.74
N ASN A 260 -24.14 0.62 19.66
CA ASN A 260 -24.82 -0.66 19.47
C ASN A 260 -26.33 -0.51 19.28
N VAL A 261 -26.98 0.40 20.02
CA VAL A 261 -28.42 0.66 19.88
C VAL A 261 -28.71 1.25 18.51
N ILE A 262 -27.97 2.29 18.10
CA ILE A 262 -28.20 2.96 16.81
C ILE A 262 -27.86 2.03 15.65
N TYR A 263 -26.73 1.33 15.73
CA TYR A 263 -26.32 0.34 14.73
C TYR A 263 -27.33 -0.80 14.64
N GLY A 264 -27.87 -1.30 15.74
CA GLY A 264 -28.93 -2.32 15.73
C GLY A 264 -30.11 -1.93 14.85
N VAL A 265 -30.58 -0.69 14.99
CA VAL A 265 -31.70 -0.15 14.20
C VAL A 265 -31.32 0.11 12.74
N TYR A 266 -30.14 0.68 12.47
CA TYR A 266 -29.75 1.12 11.13
C TYR A 266 -28.91 0.12 10.34
N LYS A 267 -28.57 -1.04 10.90
CA LYS A 267 -27.71 -2.05 10.26
C LYS A 267 -28.19 -2.50 8.88
N HIS A 268 -29.50 -2.52 8.67
CA HIS A 268 -30.14 -2.93 7.41
C HIS A 268 -30.65 -1.76 6.57
N HIS A 269 -30.36 -0.52 6.99
CA HIS A 269 -30.92 0.71 6.43
C HIS A 269 -29.84 1.80 6.37
N ILE A 270 -28.87 1.65 5.46
CA ILE A 270 -27.75 2.59 5.36
C ILE A 270 -28.25 4.02 5.06
N GLU A 271 -29.35 4.15 4.32
CA GLU A 271 -30.01 5.41 4.00
C GLU A 271 -30.43 6.22 5.24
N LYS A 272 -30.67 5.57 6.39
CA LYS A 272 -31.08 6.24 7.65
C LYS A 272 -29.93 6.96 8.35
N TRP A 273 -28.67 6.61 8.07
CA TRP A 273 -27.52 7.28 8.68
C TRP A 273 -27.37 8.75 8.26
N SER A 274 -27.69 9.08 7.01
CA SER A 274 -27.53 10.46 6.51
C SER A 274 -28.48 11.46 7.21
N PRO A 275 -29.80 11.20 7.30
CA PRO A 275 -30.71 12.03 8.09
C PRO A 275 -30.33 12.13 9.56
N PHE A 276 -29.92 11.02 10.19
CA PHE A 276 -29.51 10.98 11.59
C PHE A 276 -28.30 11.89 11.88
N VAL A 277 -27.25 11.78 11.07
CA VAL A 277 -26.05 12.59 11.23
C VAL A 277 -26.34 14.06 10.89
N ALA A 278 -27.12 14.33 9.83
CA ALA A 278 -27.55 15.69 9.50
C ALA A 278 -28.33 16.35 10.66
N HIS A 279 -29.15 15.57 11.38
CA HIS A 279 -29.82 16.01 12.59
C HIS A 279 -28.82 16.37 13.71
N LEU A 280 -27.85 15.49 14.00
CA LEU A 280 -26.79 15.77 14.99
C LEU A 280 -25.94 17.00 14.62
N CYS A 281 -25.69 17.22 13.32
CA CYS A 281 -25.05 18.43 12.80
C CYS A 281 -25.89 19.68 13.11
N LYS A 282 -27.18 19.65 12.73
CA LYS A 282 -28.12 20.77 12.92
C LYS A 282 -28.24 21.16 14.40
N ASN A 283 -28.21 20.17 15.29
CA ASN A 283 -28.27 20.38 16.74
C ASN A 283 -26.91 20.64 17.39
N ASN A 284 -25.85 20.87 16.63
CA ASN A 284 -24.48 21.12 17.10
C ASN A 284 -23.88 20.00 17.97
N ALA A 285 -24.47 18.81 18.01
CA ALA A 285 -23.96 17.68 18.80
C ALA A 285 -22.61 17.20 18.27
N LEU A 286 -22.42 17.20 16.94
CA LEU A 286 -21.14 16.86 16.33
C LEU A 286 -20.07 17.94 16.51
N GLN A 287 -20.36 19.09 17.12
CA GLN A 287 -19.29 20.02 17.49
C GLN A 287 -18.41 19.49 18.61
N ASP A 288 -18.95 18.58 19.43
CA ASP A 288 -18.18 17.91 20.46
C ASP A 288 -17.27 16.82 19.87
N GLU A 289 -15.98 16.87 20.24
CA GLU A 289 -14.97 15.94 19.73
C GLU A 289 -15.23 14.49 20.16
N GLN A 290 -15.74 14.26 21.37
CA GLN A 290 -15.97 12.91 21.87
C GLN A 290 -17.12 12.23 21.12
N VAL A 291 -18.18 13.00 20.83
CA VAL A 291 -19.32 12.53 20.02
C VAL A 291 -18.85 12.13 18.63
N ARG A 292 -18.04 12.98 17.96
CA ARG A 292 -17.46 12.66 16.66
C ARG A 292 -16.60 11.40 16.72
N LYS A 293 -15.65 11.33 17.66
CA LYS A 293 -14.75 10.18 17.81
C LYS A 293 -15.52 8.88 18.05
N ALA A 294 -16.57 8.92 18.87
CA ALA A 294 -17.42 7.76 19.13
C ALA A 294 -18.14 7.27 17.87
N LEU A 295 -18.76 8.20 17.11
CA LEU A 295 -19.44 7.88 15.86
C LEU A 295 -18.49 7.29 14.81
N PHE A 296 -17.31 7.91 14.60
CA PHE A 296 -16.32 7.41 13.64
C PHE A 296 -15.69 6.08 14.05
N LYS A 297 -15.43 5.89 15.35
CA LYS A 297 -14.97 4.60 15.87
C LYS A 297 -15.98 3.50 15.57
N GLY A 298 -17.27 3.80 15.69
CA GLY A 298 -18.35 2.90 15.29
C GLY A 298 -18.29 2.49 13.82
N PHE A 299 -18.11 3.46 12.92
CA PHE A 299 -17.96 3.17 11.48
C PHE A 299 -16.73 2.30 11.16
N ASN A 300 -15.69 2.34 11.99
CA ASN A 300 -14.52 1.47 11.87
C ASN A 300 -14.72 0.08 12.51
N GLU A 301 -15.89 -0.22 13.08
CA GLU A 301 -16.15 -1.55 13.62
C GLU A 301 -16.34 -2.57 12.49
N LYS A 302 -15.67 -3.71 12.62
CA LYS A 302 -15.71 -4.82 11.64
C LYS A 302 -17.13 -5.25 11.27
N LEU A 303 -18.07 -5.22 12.22
CA LEU A 303 -19.46 -5.58 11.97
C LEU A 303 -20.14 -4.61 10.99
N PHE A 304 -19.92 -3.31 11.15
CA PHE A 304 -20.43 -2.28 10.24
C PHE A 304 -19.77 -2.39 8.87
N GLN A 305 -18.45 -2.58 8.85
CA GLN A 305 -17.71 -2.78 7.59
C GLN A 305 -18.21 -3.99 6.80
N THR A 306 -18.44 -5.12 7.49
CA THR A 306 -18.97 -6.34 6.88
C THR A 306 -20.41 -6.15 6.37
N ALA A 307 -21.21 -5.30 7.00
CA ALA A 307 -22.57 -5.00 6.55
C ALA A 307 -22.55 -4.17 5.25
N LEU A 308 -21.67 -3.16 5.16
CA LEU A 308 -21.50 -2.32 3.97
C LEU A 308 -21.02 -3.11 2.74
N ILE A 309 -20.12 -4.09 2.92
CA ILE A 309 -19.57 -4.91 1.82
C ILE A 309 -20.62 -5.88 1.24
N LYS A 310 -21.84 -5.95 1.77
CA LYS A 310 -22.86 -6.83 1.19
C LYS A 310 -23.48 -6.27 -0.09
N SER A 311 -23.38 -4.96 -0.32
CA SER A 311 -24.06 -4.28 -1.42
C SER A 311 -23.23 -3.11 -1.92
N GLU A 312 -23.00 -3.04 -3.23
CA GLU A 312 -22.36 -1.89 -3.88
C GLU A 312 -23.16 -0.60 -3.65
N ASP A 313 -24.50 -0.69 -3.68
CA ASP A 313 -25.38 0.47 -3.47
C ASP A 313 -25.28 1.02 -2.05
N ASP A 314 -25.20 0.15 -1.04
CA ASP A 314 -25.02 0.56 0.36
C ASP A 314 -23.67 1.24 0.57
N PHE A 315 -22.63 0.72 -0.07
CA PHE A 315 -21.30 1.33 -0.05
C PHE A 315 -21.31 2.71 -0.72
N LEU A 316 -21.91 2.84 -1.90
CA LEU A 316 -22.05 4.13 -2.60
C LEU A 316 -22.86 5.15 -1.79
N LEU A 317 -23.95 4.72 -1.15
CA LEU A 317 -24.74 5.56 -0.24
C LEU A 317 -23.89 6.05 0.94
N PHE A 318 -23.06 5.18 1.51
CA PHE A 318 -22.15 5.55 2.58
C PHE A 318 -21.08 6.55 2.13
N ILE A 319 -20.47 6.35 0.96
CA ILE A 319 -19.51 7.31 0.40
C ILE A 319 -20.18 8.67 0.16
N GLY A 320 -21.36 8.66 -0.48
CA GLY A 320 -22.15 9.87 -0.72
C GLY A 320 -22.49 10.58 0.58
N PHE A 321 -22.85 9.84 1.63
CA PHE A 321 -23.07 10.34 2.97
C PHE A 321 -21.84 11.05 3.55
N ILE A 322 -20.64 10.45 3.48
CA ILE A 322 -19.40 11.05 4.00
C ILE A 322 -19.05 12.33 3.23
N VAL A 323 -19.19 12.32 1.90
CA VAL A 323 -18.92 13.47 1.04
C VAL A 323 -19.91 14.62 1.33
N GLN A 324 -21.20 14.34 1.44
CA GLN A 324 -22.24 15.35 1.74
C GLN A 324 -22.05 16.01 3.11
N ASN A 325 -21.59 15.26 4.11
CA ASN A 325 -21.39 15.76 5.47
C ASN A 325 -19.98 16.31 5.71
N LYS A 326 -19.17 16.49 4.65
CA LYS A 326 -17.81 17.04 4.72
C LYS A 326 -17.73 18.31 5.56
N SER A 327 -18.62 19.29 5.33
CA SER A 327 -18.55 20.58 6.04
C SER A 327 -18.78 20.40 7.54
N ALA A 328 -19.73 19.59 7.98
CA ALA A 328 -19.94 19.32 9.40
C ALA A 328 -18.82 18.47 10.02
N MET A 329 -18.18 17.61 9.23
CA MET A 329 -17.00 16.85 9.64
C MET A 329 -15.71 17.69 9.67
N TYR A 330 -15.63 18.78 8.88
CA TYR A 330 -14.45 19.64 8.75
C TYR A 330 -14.55 20.97 9.52
N SER A 331 -15.76 21.53 9.73
CA SER A 331 -15.96 22.92 10.16
C SER A 331 -15.63 23.21 11.61
N ILE A 332 -15.48 22.21 12.47
CA ILE A 332 -15.07 22.43 13.86
C ILE A 332 -13.56 22.64 14.00
N LEU A 333 -12.77 22.20 13.02
CA LEU A 333 -11.34 22.51 12.99
C LEU A 333 -11.09 23.97 12.61
N THR A 334 -11.82 24.54 11.64
CA THR A 334 -11.60 25.92 11.20
C THR A 334 -11.98 26.99 12.22
N LEU A 335 -12.98 26.74 13.09
CA LEU A 335 -13.34 27.71 14.14
C LEU A 335 -12.33 27.72 15.30
N TYR A 336 -11.66 26.61 15.58
CA TYR A 336 -10.60 26.51 16.60
C TYR A 336 -9.21 26.89 16.05
N LEU A 337 -8.96 26.65 14.76
CA LEU A 337 -7.73 27.03 14.05
C LEU A 337 -7.48 28.53 14.01
N PHE A 338 -8.54 29.33 14.00
CA PHE A 338 -8.38 30.79 13.99
C PHE A 338 -8.03 31.37 15.37
N LEU A 339 -8.15 30.59 16.47
CA LEU A 339 -7.95 31.09 17.84
C LEU A 339 -6.80 30.45 18.62
N SER A 340 -6.12 29.41 18.13
CA SER A 340 -4.87 28.98 18.79
C SER A 340 -3.87 28.31 17.85
N LEU A 341 -2.83 29.08 17.53
CA LEU A 341 -1.44 28.65 17.28
C LEU A 341 -1.19 27.58 16.20
N TYR A 342 -0.66 28.09 15.10
CA TYR A 342 -0.17 27.47 13.87
C TYR A 342 0.88 26.34 14.01
N ASN A 343 1.16 25.81 15.21
CA ASN A 343 2.25 24.85 15.46
C ASN A 343 1.84 23.55 16.19
N LEU A 344 0.55 23.25 16.35
CA LEU A 344 0.08 22.00 16.98
C LEU A 344 -0.66 21.06 16.00
N PHE A 345 -0.50 21.29 14.70
CA PHE A 345 -1.30 20.69 13.62
C PHE A 345 -0.79 19.36 13.04
N GLU A 346 0.04 18.63 13.79
CA GLU A 346 0.40 17.25 13.46
C GLU A 346 -0.50 16.20 14.13
N ASN A 347 -1.34 16.55 15.12
CA ASN A 347 -2.02 15.55 15.96
C ASN A 347 -3.56 15.50 15.92
N SER A 348 -4.24 16.27 15.06
CA SER A 348 -5.71 16.18 14.88
C SER A 348 -6.15 15.24 13.76
N TRP A 349 -5.22 14.49 13.16
CA TRP A 349 -5.43 13.63 11.98
C TRP A 349 -6.20 12.32 12.25
N GLN A 350 -6.44 11.98 13.53
CA GLN A 350 -7.00 10.69 13.97
C GLN A 350 -8.45 10.38 13.51
N THR A 351 -9.20 11.33 12.95
CA THR A 351 -10.62 11.09 12.58
C THR A 351 -10.83 10.63 11.14
N TRP A 352 -9.97 11.05 10.21
CA TRP A 352 -10.03 10.60 8.81
C TRP A 352 -9.23 9.32 8.57
N GLU A 353 -8.23 9.03 9.40
CA GLU A 353 -7.51 7.74 9.38
C GLU A 353 -8.48 6.58 9.55
N ALA A 354 -9.44 6.66 10.48
CA ALA A 354 -10.47 5.62 10.65
C ALA A 354 -11.34 5.44 9.39
N VAL A 355 -11.69 6.53 8.70
CA VAL A 355 -12.41 6.46 7.42
C VAL A 355 -11.53 5.83 6.35
N LEU A 356 -10.26 6.23 6.25
CA LEU A 356 -9.30 5.68 5.29
C LEU A 356 -8.92 4.21 5.58
N GLU A 357 -8.81 3.81 6.84
CA GLU A 357 -8.62 2.41 7.27
C GLU A 357 -9.84 1.57 6.89
N THR A 358 -11.03 2.11 7.14
CA THR A 358 -12.29 1.51 6.69
C THR A 358 -12.29 1.37 5.17
N MET A 359 -11.83 2.39 4.43
CA MET A 359 -11.66 2.33 2.97
C MET A 359 -10.60 1.32 2.52
N GLN A 360 -9.49 1.21 3.23
CA GLN A 360 -8.44 0.25 2.91
C GLN A 360 -8.94 -1.19 3.05
N HIS A 361 -9.79 -1.48 4.05
CA HIS A 361 -10.44 -2.78 4.16
C HIS A 361 -11.35 -3.09 2.96
N TYR A 362 -11.91 -2.07 2.33
CA TYR A 362 -12.75 -2.23 1.14
C TYR A 362 -11.95 -2.43 -0.14
N ILE A 363 -10.75 -1.82 -0.25
CA ILE A 363 -9.80 -1.93 -1.39
C ILE A 363 -9.47 -3.37 -1.76
N ASP A 364 -9.53 -4.28 -0.79
CA ASP A 364 -9.27 -5.70 -1.00
C ASP A 364 -10.52 -6.53 -1.39
N THR A 365 -11.66 -5.89 -1.69
CA THR A 365 -12.93 -6.57 -2.02
C THR A 365 -13.34 -6.39 -3.49
N ASP A 366 -14.07 -7.36 -4.05
CA ASP A 366 -14.51 -7.36 -5.46
C ASP A 366 -15.46 -6.19 -5.83
N ILE A 367 -16.01 -5.49 -4.83
CA ILE A 367 -16.93 -4.35 -5.01
C ILE A 367 -16.24 -3.15 -5.68
N ILE A 368 -14.92 -3.04 -5.56
CA ILE A 368 -14.16 -1.90 -6.09
C ILE A 368 -13.91 -1.95 -7.58
N TYR A 369 -14.10 -3.11 -8.20
CA TYR A 369 -14.11 -3.21 -9.66
C TYR A 369 -15.38 -2.60 -10.29
N GLY A 370 -16.36 -2.20 -9.47
CA GLY A 370 -17.51 -1.41 -9.90
C GLY A 370 -17.13 0.02 -10.30
N ASN A 371 -17.37 0.39 -11.55
CA ASN A 371 -17.02 1.71 -12.10
C ASN A 371 -17.58 2.91 -11.29
N LYS A 372 -18.76 2.76 -10.69
CA LYS A 372 -19.36 3.80 -9.84
C LYS A 372 -18.64 3.91 -8.50
N THR A 373 -18.25 2.77 -7.95
CA THR A 373 -17.55 2.64 -6.67
C THR A 373 -16.16 3.25 -6.71
N ALA A 374 -15.40 2.99 -7.78
CA ALA A 374 -14.09 3.59 -8.01
C ALA A 374 -14.15 5.14 -8.00
N MET A 375 -15.15 5.72 -8.67
CA MET A 375 -15.36 7.17 -8.69
C MET A 375 -15.76 7.74 -7.35
N ALA A 376 -16.64 7.06 -6.63
CA ALA A 376 -17.06 7.49 -5.30
C ALA A 376 -15.87 7.50 -4.33
N ILE A 377 -15.05 6.45 -4.33
CA ILE A 377 -13.82 6.38 -3.53
C ILE A 377 -12.87 7.53 -3.92
N PHE A 378 -12.73 7.81 -5.22
CA PHE A 378 -11.90 8.92 -5.69
C PHE A 378 -12.42 10.28 -5.24
N GLU A 379 -13.72 10.54 -5.35
CA GLU A 379 -14.37 11.76 -4.86
C GLU A 379 -14.13 11.95 -3.36
N LEU A 380 -14.22 10.86 -2.59
CA LEU A 380 -13.93 10.87 -1.16
C LEU A 380 -12.46 11.19 -0.88
N LEU A 381 -11.53 10.50 -1.54
CA LEU A 381 -10.08 10.71 -1.39
C LEU A 381 -9.67 12.15 -1.75
N TRP A 382 -10.29 12.71 -2.80
CA TRP A 382 -10.14 14.11 -3.18
C TRP A 382 -10.70 15.08 -2.13
N VAL A 383 -11.89 14.79 -1.60
CA VAL A 383 -12.53 15.58 -0.54
C VAL A 383 -11.63 15.71 0.69
N VAL A 384 -10.87 14.67 1.01
CA VAL A 384 -9.96 14.60 2.16
C VAL A 384 -8.65 15.38 1.94
N LYS A 385 -8.35 15.88 0.72
CA LYS A 385 -7.17 16.70 0.38
C LYS A 385 -5.83 16.10 0.88
N ASN A 386 -5.74 14.78 1.03
CA ASN A 386 -4.51 14.14 1.50
C ASN A 386 -3.77 13.52 0.32
N THR A 387 -3.12 14.38 -0.48
CA THR A 387 -2.40 14.00 -1.72
C THR A 387 -1.33 12.93 -1.49
N LYS A 388 -0.74 12.85 -0.29
CA LYS A 388 0.25 11.83 0.07
C LYS A 388 -0.35 10.42 0.21
N ASN A 389 -1.53 10.29 0.84
CA ASN A 389 -2.18 8.99 1.04
C ASN A 389 -2.91 8.50 -0.21
N CYS A 390 -3.40 9.41 -1.06
CA CYS A 390 -4.01 9.03 -2.34
C CYS A 390 -2.99 8.38 -3.29
N ASN A 391 -1.74 8.88 -3.31
CA ASN A 391 -0.67 8.22 -4.06
C ASN A 391 -0.34 6.85 -3.47
N PHE A 392 -0.24 6.73 -2.14
CA PHE A 392 -0.02 5.45 -1.47
C PHE A 392 -1.09 4.40 -1.81
N LEU A 393 -2.36 4.81 -1.85
CA LEU A 393 -3.51 3.96 -2.21
C LEU A 393 -3.63 3.63 -3.70
N LEU A 394 -2.78 4.18 -4.57
CA LEU A 394 -2.74 3.86 -6.01
C LEU A 394 -1.42 3.20 -6.42
N THR A 395 -0.40 3.23 -5.55
CA THR A 395 0.96 2.76 -5.87
C THR A 395 1.51 1.74 -4.87
N THR A 396 0.70 1.20 -3.95
CA THR A 396 1.17 0.24 -2.94
C THR A 396 1.36 -1.16 -3.51
N GLU A 397 2.36 -1.88 -2.97
CA GLU A 397 2.92 -3.15 -3.48
C GLU A 397 1.98 -4.38 -3.48
N GLY A 398 0.66 -4.21 -3.34
CA GLY A 398 -0.33 -5.30 -3.36
C GLY A 398 -1.53 -5.07 -4.28
N GLN A 399 -1.62 -3.92 -4.96
CA GLN A 399 -2.79 -3.56 -5.76
C GLN A 399 -2.65 -4.01 -7.22
N SER A 400 -3.78 -4.40 -7.84
CA SER A 400 -3.82 -4.77 -9.26
C SER A 400 -3.56 -3.54 -10.15
N PRO A 401 -2.51 -3.52 -11.00
CA PRO A 401 -2.24 -2.42 -11.94
C PRO A 401 -3.43 -2.10 -12.86
N THR A 402 -4.32 -3.07 -13.07
CA THR A 402 -5.59 -2.95 -13.78
C THR A 402 -6.47 -1.82 -13.22
N PHE A 403 -6.67 -1.75 -11.89
CA PHE A 403 -7.54 -0.73 -11.29
C PHE A 403 -6.97 0.68 -11.49
N TRP A 404 -5.66 0.82 -11.26
CA TRP A 404 -4.97 2.08 -11.49
C TRP A 404 -5.11 2.54 -12.95
N LEU A 405 -4.95 1.65 -13.93
CA LEU A 405 -5.08 1.93 -15.36
C LEU A 405 -6.51 2.30 -15.79
N GLN A 406 -7.54 1.71 -15.18
CA GLN A 406 -8.94 2.03 -15.48
C GLN A 406 -9.28 3.49 -15.18
N LEU A 407 -8.68 4.09 -14.14
CA LEU A 407 -8.93 5.49 -13.75
C LEU A 407 -8.57 6.50 -14.86
N PHE A 408 -7.64 6.17 -15.75
CA PHE A 408 -7.21 7.06 -16.84
C PHE A 408 -8.19 7.12 -18.01
N THR A 409 -9.07 6.13 -18.14
CA THR A 409 -10.01 6.00 -19.27
C THR A 409 -11.41 6.53 -18.96
N TYR A 410 -11.63 7.02 -17.73
CA TYR A 410 -12.96 7.38 -17.25
C TYR A 410 -13.46 8.74 -17.80
N PRO A 411 -14.73 8.83 -18.26
CA PRO A 411 -15.34 10.09 -18.68
C PRO A 411 -15.72 10.95 -17.47
N ILE A 412 -14.99 12.05 -17.24
CA ILE A 412 -15.15 12.92 -16.06
C ILE A 412 -15.97 14.16 -16.41
N GLN A 413 -16.73 14.69 -15.44
CA GLN A 413 -17.38 16.00 -15.55
C GLN A 413 -16.36 17.12 -15.81
N ASP A 414 -16.69 18.08 -16.69
CA ASP A 414 -15.73 19.09 -17.20
C ASP A 414 -15.05 19.95 -16.13
N ASN A 415 -15.69 20.14 -14.97
CA ASN A 415 -15.17 20.90 -13.84
C ASN A 415 -14.08 20.18 -13.04
N ILE A 416 -14.06 18.84 -13.01
CA ILE A 416 -13.11 18.02 -12.23
C ILE A 416 -11.94 17.55 -13.11
N LYS A 417 -12.16 17.48 -14.42
CA LYS A 417 -11.24 16.94 -15.43
C LYS A 417 -9.81 17.52 -15.41
N PRO A 418 -9.56 18.84 -15.27
CA PRO A 418 -8.20 19.38 -15.29
C PRO A 418 -7.37 18.94 -14.09
N VAL A 419 -8.00 18.89 -12.91
CA VAL A 419 -7.34 18.59 -11.64
C VAL A 419 -7.07 17.10 -11.49
N LEU A 420 -8.02 16.26 -11.89
CA LEU A 420 -7.84 14.81 -11.96
C LEU A 420 -6.73 14.44 -12.95
N LYS A 421 -6.62 15.15 -14.07
CA LYS A 421 -5.54 14.94 -15.03
C LYS A 421 -4.17 15.18 -14.39
N GLU A 422 -3.98 16.26 -13.64
CA GLU A 422 -2.73 16.55 -12.93
C GLU A 422 -2.37 15.46 -11.91
N PHE A 423 -3.35 15.02 -11.12
CA PHE A 423 -3.14 13.98 -10.11
C PHE A 423 -2.75 12.62 -10.73
N LEU A 424 -3.45 12.21 -11.79
CA LEU A 424 -3.15 10.99 -12.53
C LEU A 424 -1.75 11.04 -13.17
N LEU A 425 -1.34 12.18 -13.72
CA LEU A 425 0.02 12.39 -14.23
C LEU A 425 1.07 12.24 -13.11
N GLN A 426 0.80 12.77 -11.92
CA GLN A 426 1.71 12.62 -10.76
C GLN A 426 1.79 11.16 -10.29
N SER A 427 0.68 10.41 -10.36
CA SER A 427 0.66 8.99 -9.98
C SER A 427 1.56 8.14 -10.87
N ILE A 428 1.64 8.46 -12.17
CA ILE A 428 2.56 7.81 -13.13
C ILE A 428 4.01 8.02 -12.69
N SER A 429 4.42 9.26 -12.43
CA SER A 429 5.79 9.57 -11.99
C SER A 429 6.14 8.85 -10.68
N THR A 430 5.19 8.81 -9.74
CA THR A 430 5.37 8.15 -8.44
C THR A 430 5.50 6.63 -8.59
N TRP A 431 4.70 6.02 -9.48
CA TRP A 431 4.77 4.59 -9.77
C TRP A 431 6.12 4.22 -10.40
N VAL A 432 6.60 4.98 -11.40
CA VAL A 432 7.91 4.76 -12.04
C VAL A 432 9.04 4.88 -11.00
N GLN A 433 9.02 5.92 -10.17
CA GLN A 433 10.02 6.12 -9.15
C GLN A 433 10.05 4.95 -8.14
N SER A 434 8.88 4.52 -7.65
CA SER A 434 8.78 3.49 -6.61
C SER A 434 9.07 2.08 -7.12
N ASN A 435 8.63 1.75 -8.34
CA ASN A 435 8.71 0.39 -8.87
C ASN A 435 9.94 0.14 -9.75
N ILE A 436 10.49 1.18 -10.38
CA ILE A 436 11.64 1.05 -11.30
C ILE A 436 12.92 1.59 -10.65
N THR A 437 12.86 2.74 -9.98
CA THR A 437 14.07 3.40 -9.43
C THR A 437 14.48 2.88 -8.06
N VAL A 438 13.54 2.72 -7.12
CA VAL A 438 13.84 2.31 -5.73
C VAL A 438 14.22 0.82 -5.62
N LYS A 439 13.62 -0.05 -6.45
CA LYS A 439 13.93 -1.48 -6.52
C LYS A 439 14.48 -1.87 -7.91
N PRO A 440 15.73 -1.49 -8.24
CA PRO A 440 16.24 -1.62 -9.60
C PRO A 440 16.27 -3.08 -10.10
N ASN A 441 16.49 -4.07 -9.22
CA ASN A 441 16.53 -5.47 -9.65
C ASN A 441 15.16 -6.00 -10.14
N ASP A 442 14.06 -5.39 -9.70
CA ASP A 442 12.70 -5.80 -10.06
C ASP A 442 12.06 -4.88 -11.14
N GLY A 443 12.71 -3.77 -11.49
CA GLY A 443 12.19 -2.78 -12.45
C GLY A 443 11.74 -3.38 -13.79
N PRO A 444 12.54 -4.22 -14.47
CA PRO A 444 12.12 -4.90 -15.69
C PRO A 444 10.88 -5.79 -15.51
N GLN A 445 10.78 -6.50 -14.38
CA GLN A 445 9.65 -7.37 -14.06
C GLN A 445 8.37 -6.53 -13.86
N ARG A 446 8.46 -5.42 -13.13
CA ARG A 446 7.35 -4.49 -12.90
C ARG A 446 6.86 -3.83 -14.19
N LEU A 447 7.78 -3.49 -15.10
CA LEU A 447 7.41 -2.96 -16.42
C LEU A 447 6.61 -4.01 -17.22
N VAL A 448 7.07 -5.26 -17.24
CA VAL A 448 6.37 -6.35 -17.94
C VAL A 448 5.00 -6.64 -17.33
N GLU A 449 4.87 -6.60 -15.99
CA GLU A 449 3.58 -6.71 -15.31
C GLU A 449 2.61 -5.62 -15.77
N LEU A 450 3.09 -4.38 -15.91
CA LEU A 450 2.26 -3.27 -16.42
C LEU A 450 1.85 -3.47 -17.88
N LEU A 451 2.79 -3.87 -18.75
CA LEU A 451 2.52 -4.14 -20.18
C LEU A 451 1.58 -5.33 -20.39
N SER A 452 1.46 -6.23 -19.39
CA SER A 452 0.55 -7.37 -19.45
C SER A 452 -0.92 -7.00 -19.25
N CYS A 453 -1.21 -5.77 -18.77
CA CYS A 453 -2.56 -5.29 -18.53
C CYS A 453 -3.21 -4.76 -19.84
N PRO A 454 -4.37 -5.27 -20.27
CA PRO A 454 -5.06 -4.77 -21.47
C PRO A 454 -5.37 -3.27 -21.42
N GLU A 455 -5.70 -2.74 -20.24
CA GLU A 455 -6.05 -1.33 -20.03
C GLU A 455 -4.89 -0.38 -20.31
N PHE A 456 -3.65 -0.86 -20.20
CA PHE A 456 -2.44 -0.09 -20.51
C PHE A 456 -2.48 0.40 -21.95
N TRP A 457 -2.89 -0.47 -22.87
CA TRP A 457 -2.94 -0.18 -24.30
C TRP A 457 -4.04 0.81 -24.68
N SER A 458 -4.99 1.05 -23.77
CA SER A 458 -6.09 2.00 -23.92
C SER A 458 -5.86 3.36 -23.26
N LEU A 459 -4.67 3.59 -22.66
CA LEU A 459 -4.34 4.86 -22.01
C LEU A 459 -4.47 6.04 -22.98
N PRO A 460 -5.05 7.18 -22.57
CA PRO A 460 -5.03 8.39 -23.38
C PRO A 460 -3.61 8.92 -23.65
N THR A 461 -3.42 9.55 -24.82
CA THR A 461 -2.12 9.97 -25.35
C THR A 461 -1.29 10.85 -24.39
N ASP A 462 -1.93 11.76 -23.67
CA ASP A 462 -1.23 12.63 -22.70
C ASP A 462 -0.56 11.84 -21.57
N TYR A 463 -1.22 10.78 -21.08
CA TYR A 463 -0.69 9.93 -20.02
C TYR A 463 0.37 8.96 -20.56
N GLN A 464 0.19 8.47 -21.79
CA GLN A 464 1.22 7.68 -22.49
C GLN A 464 2.53 8.47 -22.62
N HIS A 465 2.44 9.73 -23.08
CA HIS A 465 3.62 10.60 -23.20
C HIS A 465 4.34 10.80 -21.86
N LYS A 466 3.58 11.06 -20.79
CA LYS A 466 4.17 11.23 -19.45
C LYS A 466 4.89 9.99 -18.95
N LEU A 467 4.27 8.82 -19.14
CA LEU A 467 4.90 7.55 -18.79
C LEU A 467 6.19 7.32 -19.58
N LEU A 468 6.16 7.51 -20.91
CA LEU A 468 7.35 7.34 -21.77
C LEU A 468 8.47 8.32 -21.38
N GLU A 469 8.14 9.57 -21.05
CA GLU A 469 9.09 10.56 -20.55
C GLU A 469 9.78 10.10 -19.26
N ASP A 470 9.00 9.58 -18.31
CA ASP A 470 9.53 9.12 -17.02
C ASP A 470 10.29 7.79 -17.15
N LEU A 471 9.87 6.88 -18.03
CA LEU A 471 10.63 5.66 -18.37
C LEU A 471 11.96 5.99 -19.03
N LYS A 472 12.01 7.01 -19.90
CA LYS A 472 13.24 7.47 -20.55
C LYS A 472 14.25 8.02 -19.54
N LYS A 473 13.80 8.67 -18.45
CA LYS A 473 14.67 9.11 -17.35
C LYS A 473 15.32 7.95 -16.59
N CYS A 474 14.68 6.78 -16.60
CA CYS A 474 15.17 5.54 -15.99
C CYS A 474 15.76 4.57 -17.04
N GLN A 475 16.15 5.06 -18.22
CA GLN A 475 16.60 4.21 -19.32
C GLN A 475 17.80 3.35 -18.90
N ASP A 476 18.78 3.90 -18.20
CA ASP A 476 19.95 3.19 -17.69
C ASP A 476 19.63 1.95 -16.84
N ILE A 477 18.54 2.00 -16.08
CA ILE A 477 18.01 0.92 -15.23
C ILE A 477 17.31 -0.16 -16.07
N LEU A 478 16.72 0.23 -17.20
CA LEU A 478 15.89 -0.60 -18.05
C LEU A 478 16.65 -1.17 -19.27
N LEU A 479 17.81 -0.60 -19.60
CA LEU A 479 18.63 -0.99 -20.74
C LEU A 479 19.00 -2.47 -20.69
N LEU A 480 18.72 -3.13 -21.80
CA LEU A 480 18.97 -4.55 -22.03
C LEU A 480 20.45 -4.92 -21.82
N SER A 481 21.37 -4.06 -22.27
CA SER A 481 22.81 -4.29 -22.17
C SER A 481 23.39 -4.16 -20.76
N LYS A 482 22.65 -3.55 -19.82
CA LYS A 482 23.16 -3.22 -18.47
C LYS A 482 22.58 -4.08 -17.35
N LYS A 483 21.43 -4.74 -17.56
CA LYS A 483 20.78 -5.58 -16.53
C LYS A 483 20.50 -7.01 -16.97
N LYS A 484 20.55 -7.93 -15.99
CA LYS A 484 20.10 -9.31 -16.15
C LYS A 484 18.58 -9.38 -16.09
N TRP A 485 17.93 -9.28 -17.23
CA TRP A 485 16.53 -9.68 -17.39
C TRP A 485 16.41 -11.19 -17.12
N SER A 486 15.44 -11.60 -16.31
CA SER A 486 15.25 -13.03 -16.00
C SER A 486 14.54 -13.75 -17.15
N ASP A 487 14.79 -15.05 -17.33
CA ASP A 487 14.12 -15.85 -18.35
C ASP A 487 12.58 -15.79 -18.20
N LYS A 488 12.08 -15.71 -16.97
CA LYS A 488 10.64 -15.55 -16.67
C LYS A 488 10.09 -14.21 -17.18
N THR A 489 10.83 -13.13 -16.97
CA THR A 489 10.45 -11.78 -17.43
C THR A 489 10.43 -11.71 -18.96
N LEU A 490 11.41 -12.36 -19.61
CA LEU A 490 11.50 -12.44 -21.07
C LEU A 490 10.36 -13.26 -21.68
N GLU A 491 10.02 -14.40 -21.08
CA GLU A 491 8.89 -15.21 -21.55
C GLU A 491 7.56 -14.46 -21.38
N SER A 492 7.40 -13.70 -20.30
CA SER A 492 6.21 -12.86 -20.08
C SER A 492 6.12 -11.74 -21.13
N LEU A 493 7.24 -11.12 -21.50
CA LEU A 493 7.28 -10.15 -22.59
C LEU A 493 6.98 -10.78 -23.95
N LYS A 494 7.38 -12.04 -24.16
CA LYS A 494 7.05 -12.81 -25.36
C LYS A 494 5.55 -13.04 -25.48
N GLN A 495 4.91 -13.45 -24.38
CA GLN A 495 3.46 -13.61 -24.31
C GLN A 495 2.73 -12.30 -24.63
N ILE A 496 3.26 -11.15 -24.18
CA ILE A 496 2.70 -9.84 -24.55
C ILE A 496 2.70 -9.66 -26.07
N LEU A 497 3.81 -9.94 -26.78
CA LEU A 497 3.90 -9.79 -28.24
C LEU A 497 2.88 -10.66 -29.02
N GLU A 498 2.34 -11.70 -28.39
CA GLU A 498 1.35 -12.61 -28.98
C GLU A 498 -0.11 -12.20 -28.65
N GLN A 499 -0.33 -11.14 -27.85
CA GLN A 499 -1.67 -10.67 -27.49
C GLN A 499 -2.38 -9.91 -28.62
N PRO A 500 -3.69 -10.10 -28.82
CA PRO A 500 -4.44 -9.47 -29.92
C PRO A 500 -4.77 -7.97 -29.71
N SER A 501 -4.69 -7.47 -28.48
CA SER A 501 -5.23 -6.15 -28.06
C SER A 501 -4.15 -5.09 -27.74
N ILE A 502 -3.02 -5.12 -28.42
CA ILE A 502 -1.87 -4.24 -28.15
C ILE A 502 -1.90 -2.97 -29.02
N SER A 503 -1.52 -1.83 -28.43
CA SER A 503 -1.16 -0.63 -29.19
C SER A 503 0.27 -0.74 -29.71
N TRP A 504 0.43 -1.09 -30.98
CA TRP A 504 1.74 -1.29 -31.63
C TRP A 504 2.64 -0.03 -31.58
N ASN A 505 2.06 1.17 -31.66
CA ASN A 505 2.83 2.41 -31.58
C ASN A 505 3.43 2.62 -30.19
N LEU A 506 2.62 2.42 -29.14
CA LEU A 506 3.10 2.54 -27.75
C LEU A 506 4.13 1.46 -27.43
N LEU A 507 3.93 0.24 -27.94
CA LEU A 507 4.90 -0.84 -27.82
C LEU A 507 6.24 -0.48 -28.48
N GLU A 508 6.23 0.08 -29.69
CA GLU A 508 7.45 0.55 -30.37
C GLU A 508 8.19 1.60 -29.53
N ASP A 509 7.48 2.56 -28.96
CA ASP A 509 8.06 3.60 -28.12
C ASP A 509 8.69 3.04 -26.83
N VAL A 510 8.03 2.07 -26.19
CA VAL A 510 8.58 1.37 -25.02
C VAL A 510 9.84 0.59 -25.42
N PHE A 511 9.82 -0.13 -26.55
CA PHE A 511 10.97 -0.91 -27.02
C PHE A 511 12.16 -0.02 -27.40
N ASN A 512 11.93 1.18 -27.93
CA ASN A 512 12.97 2.18 -28.20
C ASN A 512 13.65 2.72 -26.92
N ILE A 513 12.98 2.62 -25.77
CA ILE A 513 13.59 2.98 -24.47
C ILE A 513 14.47 1.85 -23.95
N ILE A 514 14.00 0.59 -24.03
CA ILE A 514 14.70 -0.57 -23.45
C ILE A 514 15.85 -1.12 -24.33
N ILE A 515 15.83 -0.85 -25.64
CA ILE A 515 16.85 -1.30 -26.61
C ILE A 515 17.62 -0.11 -27.17
N ASP A 516 18.94 -0.14 -26.99
CA ASP A 516 19.87 0.85 -27.56
C ASP A 516 20.87 0.14 -28.48
N ILE A 517 20.63 0.17 -29.79
CA ILE A 517 21.47 -0.51 -30.80
C ILE A 517 22.68 0.39 -31.10
N PRO A 518 23.93 -0.11 -30.98
CA PRO A 518 25.12 0.65 -31.35
C PRO A 518 25.06 1.18 -32.79
N VAL A 519 25.54 2.42 -33.00
CA VAL A 519 25.44 3.14 -34.29
C VAL A 519 25.93 2.27 -35.47
N ARG A 520 25.07 2.12 -36.48
CA ARG A 520 25.33 1.36 -37.71
C ARG A 520 26.43 2.03 -38.56
N MET A 521 27.42 1.24 -39.00
CA MET A 521 28.26 1.62 -40.14
C MET A 521 27.45 1.50 -41.43
N ASP A 522 27.48 2.53 -42.28
CA ASP A 522 26.87 2.55 -43.60
C ASP A 522 27.28 1.32 -44.42
N SER A 523 26.27 0.55 -44.82
CA SER A 523 26.36 -0.58 -45.73
C SER A 523 26.56 -0.09 -47.17
N ASN A 524 27.82 0.13 -47.58
CA ASN A 524 28.18 0.34 -48.99
C ASN A 524 28.97 -0.85 -49.58
N ILE A 525 28.60 -2.09 -49.25
CA ILE A 525 29.21 -3.30 -49.88
C ILE A 525 28.14 -4.30 -50.40
N VAL A 526 26.87 -3.88 -50.58
CA VAL A 526 25.90 -4.74 -51.29
C VAL A 526 25.08 -3.93 -52.30
N LYS A 527 25.71 -3.53 -53.40
CA LYS A 527 25.05 -3.32 -54.71
C LYS A 527 26.06 -3.57 -55.83
N SER A 528 26.15 -4.80 -56.31
CA SER A 528 26.70 -5.12 -57.63
C SER A 528 25.57 -5.05 -58.66
N ASP A 529 25.74 -4.16 -59.62
CA ASP A 529 25.26 -4.21 -61.01
C ASP A 529 23.78 -4.44 -61.30
N THR A 530 23.06 -3.33 -61.52
CA THR A 530 22.35 -3.13 -62.80
C THR A 530 22.29 -1.65 -63.14
N ILE A 531 22.91 -1.29 -64.26
CA ILE A 531 22.77 0.02 -64.91
C ILE A 531 21.38 0.06 -65.58
N GLU A 532 20.53 1.04 -65.25
CA GLU A 532 19.92 1.92 -66.27
C GLU A 532 19.18 3.15 -65.67
N LYS A 533 19.73 4.31 -66.04
CA LYS A 533 19.11 5.55 -66.54
C LYS A 533 17.96 6.26 -65.79
N THR A 534 18.30 7.52 -65.45
CA THR A 534 17.50 8.78 -65.55
C THR A 534 16.33 8.94 -64.56
N SER A 535 16.12 10.06 -63.86
CA SER A 535 16.39 11.47 -64.18
C SER A 535 16.32 12.39 -62.94
N LYS A 536 17.08 13.49 -63.05
CA LYS A 536 17.02 14.82 -62.37
C LYS A 536 15.89 15.10 -61.36
N SER A 537 16.26 15.55 -60.15
CA SER A 537 16.19 16.98 -59.74
C SER A 537 16.63 17.16 -58.27
N LYS A 538 17.38 18.23 -58.00
CA LYS A 538 17.78 18.79 -56.69
C LYS A 538 17.39 20.29 -56.76
N PRO A 539 17.44 21.07 -55.66
CA PRO A 539 16.71 21.04 -54.39
C PRO A 539 16.06 22.42 -54.09
N ASP A 540 15.53 22.67 -52.89
CA ASP A 540 15.52 23.97 -52.18
C ASP A 540 15.16 23.67 -50.71
N ILE A 541 16.10 23.72 -49.74
CA ILE A 541 16.61 24.85 -48.91
C ILE A 541 15.54 25.58 -48.09
N GLU A 542 15.62 25.42 -46.75
CA GLU A 542 15.58 26.44 -45.66
C GLU A 542 15.19 25.75 -44.34
N ALA A 543 15.53 26.18 -43.13
CA ALA A 543 16.73 26.71 -42.50
C ALA A 543 16.43 26.72 -40.97
N LYS A 544 17.41 26.25 -40.17
CA LYS A 544 17.75 26.63 -38.77
C LYS A 544 16.74 26.45 -37.61
N SER A 545 17.19 25.71 -36.58
CA SER A 545 17.70 26.26 -35.30
C SER A 545 18.17 25.10 -34.40
N ASP A 546 19.47 24.86 -34.25
CA ASP A 546 20.34 25.38 -33.17
C ASP A 546 19.76 25.18 -31.76
N VAL A 547 20.29 24.19 -31.03
CA VAL A 547 20.91 24.29 -29.68
C VAL A 547 21.31 22.87 -29.27
N GLU A 548 22.59 22.54 -29.40
CA GLU A 548 23.28 21.53 -28.57
C GLU A 548 24.78 21.86 -28.62
N ARG A 549 25.19 22.73 -27.69
CA ARG A 549 26.60 22.93 -27.32
C ARG A 549 26.75 22.42 -25.89
N GLU A 550 27.42 21.30 -25.74
CA GLU A 550 28.45 21.10 -24.72
C GLU A 550 29.14 19.76 -24.98
N ILE A 551 30.43 19.69 -24.65
CA ILE A 551 31.36 18.56 -24.87
C ILE A 551 32.01 18.53 -26.26
N LYS A 552 32.76 19.59 -26.60
CA LYS A 552 33.87 19.49 -27.56
C LYS A 552 34.96 20.52 -27.27
N ILE A 553 35.66 20.37 -26.14
CA ILE A 553 36.94 21.06 -25.88
C ILE A 553 37.83 20.09 -25.09
N GLU A 554 38.46 19.12 -25.76
CA GLU A 554 39.79 18.62 -25.35
C GLU A 554 40.52 17.76 -26.42
N ILE A 555 40.30 18.02 -27.72
CA ILE A 555 41.13 17.42 -28.81
C ILE A 555 41.60 18.47 -29.84
N GLU A 556 41.35 19.76 -29.60
CA GLU A 556 41.87 20.86 -30.44
C GLU A 556 43.06 21.53 -29.76
N ALA A 557 44.24 20.89 -29.85
CA ALA A 557 45.49 21.57 -29.48
C ALA A 557 46.72 21.18 -30.33
N LYS A 558 46.63 20.27 -31.30
CA LYS A 558 47.77 20.00 -32.21
C LYS A 558 47.35 19.59 -33.61
N ARG A 559 46.81 20.53 -34.40
CA ARG A 559 46.93 20.51 -35.88
C ARG A 559 46.61 21.88 -36.48
N GLU A 560 47.43 22.87 -36.15
CA GLU A 560 47.69 24.00 -37.06
C GLU A 560 49.13 23.87 -37.56
N LYS A 561 49.26 23.39 -38.80
CA LYS A 561 50.14 23.98 -39.82
C LYS A 561 49.87 23.32 -41.17
N GLN A 562 49.18 24.13 -41.98
CA GLN A 562 49.46 24.37 -43.39
C GLN A 562 48.99 23.32 -44.40
N GLU A 563 47.77 23.57 -44.92
CA GLU A 563 47.37 23.24 -46.28
C GLU A 563 48.35 23.83 -47.30
N THR A 564 48.70 23.06 -48.32
CA THR A 564 48.60 23.50 -49.72
C THR A 564 48.66 22.30 -50.67
N SER A 565 47.57 22.16 -51.43
CA SER A 565 47.41 21.53 -52.74
C SER A 565 48.12 20.20 -53.03
N GLU A 566 47.36 19.10 -52.97
CA GLU A 566 47.17 18.16 -54.08
C GLU A 566 46.07 17.14 -53.71
N ALA A 567 45.25 16.77 -54.69
CA ALA A 567 44.04 15.98 -54.51
C ALA A 567 44.28 14.66 -53.75
N LYS A 568 43.87 14.60 -52.48
CA LYS A 568 43.86 13.37 -51.70
C LYS A 568 42.52 12.66 -51.86
N LYS A 569 42.62 11.41 -52.33
CA LYS A 569 41.61 10.34 -52.17
C LYS A 569 41.06 10.34 -50.73
N PRO A 570 39.80 9.92 -50.50
CA PRO A 570 39.25 9.85 -49.15
C PRO A 570 40.15 8.94 -48.30
N GLU A 571 40.68 9.51 -47.21
CA GLU A 571 41.47 8.81 -46.20
C GLU A 571 40.60 7.70 -45.60
N GLY A 572 41.00 6.45 -45.84
CA GLY A 572 40.36 5.27 -45.26
C GLY A 572 40.46 5.28 -43.75
N ILE A 573 39.38 4.89 -43.09
CA ILE A 573 39.36 4.49 -41.67
C ILE A 573 40.51 3.50 -41.48
N SER A 574 41.45 3.78 -40.58
CA SER A 574 42.55 2.84 -40.35
C SER A 574 42.00 1.52 -39.82
N ASP A 575 42.52 0.39 -40.30
CA ASP A 575 42.02 -0.96 -39.98
C ASP A 575 41.88 -1.21 -38.48
N LYS A 576 42.76 -0.60 -37.68
CA LYS A 576 42.77 -0.61 -36.21
C LYS A 576 41.47 -0.13 -35.56
N THR A 577 40.71 0.76 -36.20
CA THR A 577 39.42 1.26 -35.68
C THR A 577 38.25 0.31 -36.02
N LEU A 578 38.39 -0.49 -37.08
CA LEU A 578 37.34 -1.39 -37.56
C LEU A 578 37.23 -2.68 -36.74
N GLN A 579 38.32 -3.20 -36.16
CA GLN A 579 38.28 -4.43 -35.35
C GLN A 579 37.87 -4.18 -33.91
N THR A 580 38.35 -3.10 -33.28
CA THR A 580 37.88 -2.69 -31.95
C THR A 580 36.35 -2.48 -31.96
N LEU A 581 35.82 -1.96 -33.07
CA LEU A 581 34.38 -1.83 -33.29
C LEU A 581 33.67 -3.20 -33.41
N LEU A 582 34.25 -4.17 -34.12
CA LEU A 582 33.67 -5.52 -34.21
C LEU A 582 33.61 -6.21 -32.84
N ILE A 583 34.66 -6.06 -32.03
CA ILE A 583 34.69 -6.58 -30.65
C ILE A 583 33.53 -5.97 -29.85
N HIS A 584 33.36 -4.65 -29.86
CA HIS A 584 32.24 -3.99 -29.18
C HIS A 584 30.86 -4.44 -29.69
N HIS A 585 30.73 -4.67 -31.01
CA HIS A 585 29.48 -5.20 -31.56
C HIS A 585 29.20 -6.62 -31.07
N LEU A 586 30.21 -7.48 -31.02
CA LEU A 586 30.08 -8.85 -30.54
C LEU A 586 29.79 -8.90 -29.04
N GLU A 587 30.43 -8.04 -28.23
CA GLU A 587 30.12 -7.87 -26.81
C GLU A 587 28.64 -7.53 -26.61
N TYR A 588 28.13 -6.56 -27.37
CA TYR A 588 26.71 -6.20 -27.34
C TYR A 588 25.81 -7.37 -27.79
N CYS A 589 26.18 -8.08 -28.86
CA CYS A 589 25.43 -9.24 -29.33
C CYS A 589 25.37 -10.36 -28.28
N PHE A 590 26.43 -10.56 -27.50
CA PHE A 590 26.46 -11.58 -26.43
C PHE A 590 25.54 -11.21 -25.26
N LEU A 591 25.43 -9.92 -24.92
CA LEU A 591 24.46 -9.42 -23.94
C LEU A 591 23.01 -9.63 -24.41
N CYS A 592 22.78 -9.67 -25.72
CA CYS A 592 21.45 -9.86 -26.31
C CYS A 592 21.01 -11.32 -26.45
N ILE A 593 21.85 -12.31 -26.10
CA ILE A 593 21.53 -13.75 -26.32
C ILE A 593 20.19 -14.19 -25.71
N PRO A 594 19.86 -13.87 -24.44
CA PRO A 594 18.58 -14.26 -23.84
C PRO A 594 17.34 -13.74 -24.59
N TRP A 595 17.49 -12.64 -25.32
CA TRP A 595 16.42 -11.96 -26.04
C TRP A 595 16.20 -12.45 -27.47
N LEU A 596 17.09 -13.29 -27.99
CA LEU A 596 16.93 -13.84 -29.34
C LEU A 596 15.65 -14.68 -29.46
N SER A 597 15.12 -15.21 -28.36
CA SER A 597 13.81 -15.87 -28.30
C SER A 597 12.64 -14.92 -28.59
N LEU A 598 12.75 -13.63 -28.28
CA LEU A 598 11.74 -12.64 -28.64
C LEU A 598 11.77 -12.32 -30.13
N LEU A 599 12.89 -12.61 -30.79
CA LEU A 599 12.99 -12.47 -32.23
C LEU A 599 12.27 -13.60 -32.99
N THR A 600 11.95 -14.73 -32.33
CA THR A 600 11.30 -15.91 -32.94
C THR A 600 9.78 -15.83 -32.92
N VAL A 601 9.19 -14.81 -32.29
CA VAL A 601 7.73 -14.63 -32.29
C VAL A 601 7.25 -14.36 -33.72
N GLN A 602 6.45 -15.28 -34.25
CA GLN A 602 5.81 -15.17 -35.56
C GLN A 602 4.56 -14.30 -35.44
N GLY A 603 4.48 -13.22 -36.23
CA GLY A 603 3.32 -12.34 -36.29
C GLY A 603 3.49 -11.26 -37.36
N GLU A 604 2.40 -10.80 -37.96
CA GLU A 604 2.41 -9.83 -39.08
C GLU A 604 2.96 -8.44 -38.72
N LYS A 605 3.17 -8.14 -37.42
CA LYS A 605 3.69 -6.86 -36.93
C LYS A 605 4.70 -7.12 -35.82
N LYS A 606 5.98 -6.88 -36.10
CA LYS A 606 7.09 -6.95 -35.13
C LYS A 606 7.64 -5.54 -34.94
N PRO A 607 7.94 -5.09 -33.71
CA PRO A 607 8.57 -3.78 -33.48
C PRO A 607 9.78 -3.58 -34.38
N LYS A 608 9.89 -2.43 -35.04
CA LYS A 608 10.95 -2.13 -36.00
C LYS A 608 12.32 -2.22 -35.33
N ILE A 609 12.44 -1.74 -34.10
CA ILE A 609 13.69 -1.84 -33.33
C ILE A 609 14.15 -3.30 -33.09
N LEU A 610 13.23 -4.27 -32.98
CA LEU A 610 13.60 -5.70 -32.90
C LEU A 610 14.07 -6.25 -34.24
N ILE A 611 13.49 -5.81 -35.35
CA ILE A 611 13.98 -6.13 -36.71
C ILE A 611 15.38 -5.53 -36.90
N ASP A 612 15.57 -4.30 -36.42
CA ASP A 612 16.84 -3.61 -36.51
C ASP A 612 17.93 -4.28 -35.67
N LEU A 613 17.58 -4.80 -34.48
CA LEU A 613 18.47 -5.59 -33.63
C LEU A 613 18.82 -6.93 -34.29
N GLN A 614 17.83 -7.62 -34.86
CA GLN A 614 18.08 -8.87 -35.60
C GLN A 614 19.03 -8.64 -36.79
N THR A 615 18.86 -7.52 -37.49
CA THR A 615 19.72 -7.13 -38.61
C THR A 615 21.13 -6.80 -38.14
N PHE A 616 21.26 -6.10 -37.00
CA PHE A 616 22.56 -5.78 -36.39
C PHE A 616 23.33 -7.05 -35.98
N VAL A 617 22.67 -8.00 -35.31
CA VAL A 617 23.27 -9.27 -34.89
C VAL A 617 23.72 -10.08 -36.12
N LYS A 618 22.86 -10.20 -37.13
CA LYS A 618 23.19 -10.89 -38.39
C LYS A 618 24.38 -10.23 -39.10
N GLY A 619 24.38 -8.90 -39.20
CA GLY A 619 25.46 -8.14 -39.83
C GLY A 619 26.81 -8.32 -39.12
N SER A 620 26.80 -8.31 -37.78
CA SER A 620 28.01 -8.48 -36.97
C SER A 620 28.62 -9.88 -37.12
N LEU A 621 27.80 -10.93 -37.12
CA LEU A 621 28.26 -12.30 -37.35
C LEU A 621 28.69 -12.55 -38.79
N HIS A 622 27.96 -11.99 -39.76
CA HIS A 622 28.34 -12.09 -41.16
C HIS A 622 29.72 -11.48 -41.40
N LYS A 623 29.99 -10.31 -40.82
CA LYS A 623 31.32 -9.67 -40.87
C LYS A 623 32.39 -10.56 -40.25
N LEU A 624 32.12 -11.18 -39.09
CA LEU A 624 33.04 -12.13 -38.47
C LEU A 624 33.34 -13.33 -39.38
N PHE A 625 32.32 -13.96 -39.96
CA PHE A 625 32.51 -15.10 -40.85
C PHE A 625 33.18 -14.74 -42.17
N GLN A 626 32.87 -13.57 -42.74
CA GLN A 626 33.61 -13.04 -43.89
C GLN A 626 35.10 -12.88 -43.59
N MET A 627 35.47 -12.40 -42.39
CA MET A 627 36.88 -12.30 -42.01
C MET A 627 37.56 -13.68 -41.91
N VAL A 628 36.83 -14.71 -41.47
CA VAL A 628 37.34 -16.09 -41.44
C VAL A 628 37.51 -16.63 -42.87
N GLN A 629 36.53 -16.45 -43.73
CA GLN A 629 36.56 -16.90 -45.13
C GLN A 629 37.67 -16.21 -45.93
N ASN A 630 37.81 -14.90 -45.76
CA ASN A 630 38.82 -14.08 -46.43
C ASN A 630 40.21 -14.21 -45.81
N LYS A 631 40.37 -15.03 -44.76
CA LYS A 631 41.62 -15.18 -44.00
C LYS A 631 42.15 -13.85 -43.42
N THR A 632 41.28 -12.92 -43.07
CA THR A 632 41.64 -11.59 -42.54
C THR A 632 41.32 -11.44 -41.05
N ILE A 633 41.01 -12.54 -40.35
CA ILE A 633 40.74 -12.50 -38.91
C ILE A 633 42.03 -12.28 -38.13
N GLU A 634 42.06 -11.24 -37.30
CA GLU A 634 43.27 -10.85 -36.57
C GLU A 634 43.40 -11.49 -35.18
N PHE A 635 44.62 -11.47 -34.64
CA PHE A 635 44.92 -11.99 -33.29
C PHE A 635 44.05 -11.36 -32.21
N CYS A 636 43.78 -10.05 -32.23
CA CYS A 636 42.95 -9.40 -31.21
C CYS A 636 41.51 -9.93 -31.16
N VAL A 637 40.91 -10.24 -32.31
CA VAL A 637 39.56 -10.82 -32.42
C VAL A 637 39.58 -12.27 -31.97
N CYS A 638 40.58 -13.06 -32.40
CA CYS A 638 40.77 -14.44 -31.94
C CYS A 638 40.94 -14.52 -30.41
N ARG A 639 41.74 -13.61 -29.84
CA ARG A 639 41.92 -13.47 -28.39
C ARG A 639 40.60 -13.20 -27.69
N PHE A 640 39.83 -12.21 -28.16
CA PHE A 640 38.51 -11.89 -27.59
C PHE A 640 37.55 -13.09 -27.62
N LEU A 641 37.54 -13.86 -28.71
CA LEU A 641 36.66 -15.02 -28.87
C LEU A 641 37.08 -16.22 -28.01
N GLU A 642 38.37 -16.39 -27.72
CA GLU A 642 38.90 -17.43 -26.82
C GLU A 642 38.88 -17.02 -25.33
N CYS A 643 38.71 -15.73 -25.00
CA CYS A 643 38.50 -15.28 -23.62
C CYS A 643 37.15 -15.76 -23.05
N ASP A 644 37.16 -16.16 -21.77
CA ASP A 644 35.96 -16.43 -20.97
C ASP A 644 34.92 -17.36 -21.62
N ASN A 645 33.63 -17.06 -21.40
CA ASN A 645 32.48 -17.74 -21.95
C ASN A 645 32.15 -17.28 -23.39
N ASN A 646 32.94 -16.41 -24.03
CA ASN A 646 32.60 -15.83 -25.34
C ASN A 646 32.47 -16.89 -26.45
N LYS A 647 33.30 -17.92 -26.43
CA LYS A 647 33.16 -19.09 -27.31
C LYS A 647 31.84 -19.82 -27.13
N LYS A 648 31.32 -19.91 -25.89
CA LYS A 648 29.99 -20.48 -25.61
C LYS A 648 28.89 -19.53 -26.06
N SER A 649 29.04 -18.23 -25.79
CA SER A 649 28.12 -17.18 -26.22
C SER A 649 27.98 -17.13 -27.74
N LEU A 650 29.07 -17.24 -28.49
CA LEU A 650 29.05 -17.31 -29.94
C LEU A 650 28.28 -18.53 -30.45
N LYS A 651 28.51 -19.71 -29.85
CA LYS A 651 27.76 -20.93 -30.19
C LYS A 651 26.26 -20.76 -29.89
N ALA A 652 25.92 -20.20 -28.73
CA ALA A 652 24.53 -19.96 -28.34
C ALA A 652 23.84 -18.94 -29.27
N LEU A 653 24.52 -17.83 -29.58
CA LEU A 653 24.06 -16.81 -30.52
C LEU A 653 23.81 -17.39 -31.92
N HIS A 654 24.74 -18.20 -32.43
CA HIS A 654 24.59 -18.89 -33.72
C HIS A 654 23.42 -19.88 -33.71
N GLN A 655 23.31 -20.72 -32.67
CA GLN A 655 22.20 -21.67 -32.51
C GLN A 655 20.84 -20.99 -32.46
N SER A 656 20.72 -19.86 -31.74
CA SER A 656 19.48 -19.08 -31.68
C SER A 656 19.11 -18.45 -33.02
N LEU A 657 20.09 -18.04 -33.83
CA LEU A 657 19.83 -17.51 -35.18
C LEU A 657 19.46 -18.58 -36.20
N LEU A 658 19.96 -19.81 -36.06
CA LEU A 658 19.52 -20.93 -36.88
C LEU A 658 18.04 -21.26 -36.64
N LYS A 659 17.58 -21.17 -35.39
CA LYS A 659 16.16 -21.35 -35.01
C LYS A 659 15.23 -20.24 -35.55
N LEU A 660 15.79 -19.12 -36.01
CA LEU A 660 15.04 -17.95 -36.50
C LEU A 660 14.76 -17.97 -38.02
N LYS A 661 15.24 -18.98 -38.76
CA LYS A 661 15.01 -19.10 -40.20
C LYS A 661 14.19 -20.36 -40.50
N ASP A 662 13.01 -20.17 -41.09
CA ASP A 662 12.15 -21.24 -41.63
C ASP A 662 12.54 -21.67 -43.07
N ASP A 663 13.58 -21.08 -43.68
CA ASP A 663 13.98 -21.38 -45.07
C ASP A 663 15.21 -22.30 -45.17
N ASP A 664 14.94 -23.53 -45.63
CA ASP A 664 15.80 -24.72 -45.63
C ASP A 664 17.08 -24.70 -46.50
N ASN A 665 17.36 -23.65 -47.29
CA ASN A 665 18.41 -23.75 -48.32
C ASN A 665 19.76 -23.07 -48.02
N ASN A 666 19.91 -22.31 -46.92
CA ASN A 666 21.17 -21.61 -46.59
C ASN A 666 21.87 -22.08 -45.30
N ASN A 667 21.37 -23.14 -44.65
CA ASN A 667 21.88 -23.56 -43.33
C ASN A 667 23.26 -24.24 -43.37
N LYS A 668 23.65 -24.79 -44.52
CA LYS A 668 24.89 -25.56 -44.65
C LYS A 668 26.13 -24.66 -44.59
N ASP A 669 26.07 -23.48 -45.21
CA ASP A 669 27.22 -22.57 -45.34
C ASP A 669 27.56 -21.90 -44.00
N THR A 670 26.58 -21.46 -43.22
CA THR A 670 26.82 -20.83 -41.90
C THR A 670 27.32 -21.80 -40.84
N GLN A 671 26.86 -23.06 -40.85
CA GLN A 671 27.35 -24.08 -39.93
C GLN A 671 28.79 -24.48 -40.26
N ASP A 672 29.12 -24.55 -41.56
CA ASP A 672 30.48 -24.76 -42.04
C ASP A 672 31.40 -23.59 -41.64
N ASP A 673 30.93 -22.34 -41.74
CA ASP A 673 31.67 -21.15 -41.29
C ASP A 673 31.93 -21.13 -39.79
N LEU A 674 30.95 -21.50 -38.95
CA LEU A 674 31.18 -21.65 -37.52
C LEU A 674 32.22 -22.74 -37.23
N GLN A 675 32.16 -23.87 -37.93
CA GLN A 675 33.11 -24.96 -37.74
C GLN A 675 34.52 -24.56 -38.20
N LYS A 676 34.64 -23.81 -39.31
CA LYS A 676 35.88 -23.19 -39.78
C LYS A 676 36.45 -22.24 -38.72
N LEU A 677 35.63 -21.37 -38.15
CA LEU A 677 36.05 -20.46 -37.07
C LEU A 677 36.50 -21.24 -35.83
N LEU A 678 35.75 -22.25 -35.38
CA LEU A 678 36.14 -23.06 -34.21
C LEU A 678 37.45 -23.83 -34.44
N THR A 679 37.68 -24.30 -35.66
CA THR A 679 38.94 -24.95 -36.06
C THR A 679 40.08 -23.95 -36.10
N LEU A 680 39.84 -22.75 -36.63
CA LEU A 680 40.80 -21.63 -36.64
C LEU A 680 41.16 -21.21 -35.21
N LEU A 681 40.20 -21.09 -34.30
CA LEU A 681 40.47 -20.75 -32.91
C LEU A 681 41.25 -21.85 -32.16
N LYS A 682 41.06 -23.13 -32.51
CA LYS A 682 41.89 -24.22 -31.99
C LYS A 682 43.35 -24.07 -32.44
N LYS A 683 43.57 -23.80 -33.73
CA LYS A 683 44.90 -23.52 -34.28
C LYS A 683 45.54 -22.27 -33.66
N TYR A 684 44.74 -21.23 -33.42
CA TYR A 684 45.17 -20.03 -32.70
C TYR A 684 45.65 -20.36 -31.29
N LYS A 685 44.92 -21.20 -30.55
CA LYS A 685 45.32 -21.62 -29.19
C LYS A 685 46.64 -22.40 -29.19
N GLU A 686 46.81 -23.32 -30.14
CA GLU A 686 48.07 -24.07 -30.33
C GLU A 686 49.22 -23.12 -30.67
N PHE A 687 48.98 -22.15 -31.57
CA PHE A 687 49.96 -21.12 -31.92
C PHE A 687 50.37 -20.30 -30.68
N VAL A 688 49.39 -19.78 -29.92
CA VAL A 688 49.64 -18.96 -28.72
C VAL A 688 50.42 -19.75 -27.68
N HIS A 689 50.10 -21.03 -27.49
CA HIS A 689 50.82 -21.91 -26.56
C HIS A 689 52.29 -22.08 -26.96
N LEU A 690 52.57 -22.43 -28.21
CA LEU A 690 53.93 -22.59 -28.72
C LEU A 690 54.71 -21.26 -28.65
N LYS A 691 54.06 -20.14 -28.96
CA LYS A 691 54.62 -18.80 -28.81
C LYS A 691 54.99 -18.51 -27.36
N GLU A 692 54.10 -18.74 -26.41
CA GLU A 692 54.34 -18.50 -24.99
C GLU A 692 55.49 -19.35 -24.44
N LEU A 693 55.55 -20.63 -24.84
CA LEU A 693 56.67 -21.53 -24.52
C LEU A 693 57.98 -20.96 -25.06
N TYR A 694 58.02 -20.62 -26.35
CA TYR A 694 59.20 -20.05 -27.00
C TYR A 694 59.67 -18.75 -26.32
N VAL A 695 58.77 -17.79 -26.12
CA VAL A 695 59.10 -16.49 -25.50
C VAL A 695 59.61 -16.70 -24.07
N THR A 696 58.92 -17.54 -23.27
CA THR A 696 59.29 -17.80 -21.88
C THR A 696 60.70 -18.41 -21.80
N VAL A 697 60.95 -19.47 -22.58
CA VAL A 697 62.23 -20.17 -22.57
C VAL A 697 63.34 -19.28 -23.14
N SER A 698 63.09 -18.55 -24.22
CA SER A 698 64.08 -17.65 -24.86
C SER A 698 64.55 -16.53 -23.93
N VAL A 699 63.63 -15.94 -23.15
CA VAL A 699 63.97 -14.92 -22.13
C VAL A 699 64.93 -15.48 -21.07
N HIS A 700 64.74 -16.73 -20.66
CA HIS A 700 65.52 -17.33 -19.59
C HIS A 700 66.86 -17.90 -20.05
N TYR A 701 66.90 -18.47 -21.25
CA TYR A 701 67.99 -19.35 -21.69
C TYR A 701 68.76 -18.87 -22.93
N LYS A 702 68.37 -17.74 -23.54
CA LYS A 702 69.04 -17.09 -24.68
C LYS A 702 69.60 -18.08 -25.71
N PHE A 703 68.75 -18.51 -26.63
CA PHE A 703 69.23 -19.25 -27.79
C PHE A 703 70.11 -18.34 -28.64
N ASP A 704 71.28 -18.81 -29.07
CA ASP A 704 72.03 -18.07 -30.10
C ASP A 704 71.21 -18.13 -31.39
N ASP A 705 70.69 -16.97 -31.79
CA ASP A 705 69.80 -16.76 -32.92
C ASP A 705 70.53 -16.98 -34.26
N ASN A 706 71.04 -18.19 -34.49
CA ASN A 706 71.85 -18.50 -35.66
C ASN A 706 71.01 -18.69 -36.94
N THR A 707 69.68 -18.51 -36.89
CA THR A 707 68.81 -18.49 -38.08
C THR A 707 68.02 -17.17 -38.13
N SER A 708 68.09 -16.48 -39.27
CA SER A 708 67.35 -15.23 -39.54
C SER A 708 65.83 -15.37 -39.40
N GLU A 709 65.33 -16.61 -39.49
CA GLU A 709 63.92 -17.00 -39.42
C GLU A 709 63.36 -16.90 -37.98
N LEU A 710 64.10 -17.36 -36.97
CA LEU A 710 63.66 -17.27 -35.56
C LEU A 710 63.73 -15.85 -35.00
N GLN A 711 64.67 -15.03 -35.47
CA GLN A 711 64.71 -13.60 -35.13
C GLN A 711 63.47 -12.86 -35.64
N GLN A 712 63.01 -13.19 -36.85
CA GLN A 712 61.79 -12.62 -37.41
C GLN A 712 60.53 -13.09 -36.67
N PHE A 713 60.50 -14.34 -36.21
CA PHE A 713 59.42 -14.84 -35.35
C PHE A 713 59.42 -14.16 -33.97
N SER A 714 60.60 -13.99 -33.36
CA SER A 714 60.77 -13.27 -32.09
C SER A 714 60.29 -11.82 -32.17
N HIS A 715 60.66 -11.10 -33.24
CA HIS A 715 60.18 -9.73 -33.46
C HIS A 715 58.67 -9.65 -33.69
N PHE A 716 58.10 -10.60 -34.42
CA PHE A 716 56.64 -10.71 -34.58
C PHE A 716 55.94 -10.93 -33.24
N CYS A 717 56.49 -11.77 -32.35
CA CYS A 717 55.91 -12.07 -31.04
C CYS A 717 55.70 -10.82 -30.17
N GLU A 718 56.46 -9.75 -30.41
CA GLU A 718 56.38 -8.48 -29.69
C GLU A 718 55.20 -7.60 -30.15
N ASN A 719 54.69 -7.74 -31.39
CA ASN A 719 53.72 -6.80 -32.00
C ASN A 719 52.62 -7.45 -32.87
N TRP A 720 52.21 -8.68 -32.56
CA TRP A 720 51.27 -9.48 -33.36
C TRP A 720 49.77 -9.15 -33.29
N ASP A 721 49.31 -8.28 -32.37
CA ASP A 721 47.89 -8.16 -32.01
C ASP A 721 46.97 -7.73 -33.18
N LEU A 722 47.52 -7.03 -34.18
CA LEU A 722 46.81 -6.51 -35.37
C LEU A 722 47.18 -7.27 -36.65
N GLU A 723 47.96 -8.34 -36.57
CA GLU A 723 48.23 -9.16 -37.74
C GLU A 723 47.09 -10.15 -37.98
N SER A 724 46.86 -10.49 -39.24
CA SER A 724 45.99 -11.60 -39.63
C SER A 724 46.55 -12.91 -39.09
N PHE A 725 45.75 -13.63 -38.30
CA PHE A 725 46.16 -14.92 -37.73
C PHE A 725 46.46 -15.97 -38.83
N PRO A 726 45.60 -16.17 -39.84
CA PRO A 726 45.90 -17.09 -40.93
C PRO A 726 47.19 -16.76 -41.67
N ASP A 727 47.44 -15.47 -41.94
CA ASP A 727 48.64 -15.05 -42.67
C ASP A 727 49.91 -15.26 -41.82
N ALA A 728 49.86 -14.93 -40.53
CA ALA A 728 50.95 -15.20 -39.61
C ALA A 728 51.20 -16.71 -39.43
N GLN A 729 50.14 -17.52 -39.36
CA GLN A 729 50.25 -18.98 -39.28
C GLN A 729 50.93 -19.56 -40.52
N GLU A 730 50.60 -19.06 -41.72
CA GLU A 730 51.22 -19.49 -42.98
C GLU A 730 52.68 -19.01 -43.09
N LYS A 731 52.93 -17.74 -42.73
CA LYS A 731 54.25 -17.11 -42.75
C LYS A 731 55.25 -17.81 -41.83
N TYR A 732 54.81 -18.21 -40.63
CA TYR A 732 55.66 -18.81 -39.60
C TYR A 732 55.46 -20.32 -39.44
N LEU A 733 54.93 -21.00 -40.46
CA LEU A 733 54.60 -22.43 -40.38
C LEU A 733 55.82 -23.30 -40.05
N LYS A 734 56.99 -23.00 -40.65
CA LYS A 734 58.23 -23.76 -40.44
C LYS A 734 58.74 -23.62 -39.00
N GLU A 735 58.66 -22.42 -38.45
CA GLU A 735 59.03 -22.10 -37.09
C GLU A 735 58.09 -22.80 -36.11
N LEU A 736 56.78 -22.77 -36.36
CA LEU A 736 55.79 -23.50 -35.56
C LEU A 736 56.03 -25.02 -35.57
N GLU A 737 56.27 -25.63 -36.75
CA GLU A 737 56.60 -27.05 -36.85
C GLU A 737 57.88 -27.41 -36.09
N THR A 738 58.85 -26.50 -36.09
CA THR A 738 60.10 -26.67 -35.36
C THR A 738 59.86 -26.59 -33.85
N LEU A 739 59.11 -25.59 -33.38
CA LEU A 739 58.73 -25.43 -31.98
C LEU A 739 57.91 -26.62 -31.48
N GLN A 740 56.97 -27.12 -32.29
CA GLN A 740 56.15 -28.28 -31.97
C GLN A 740 56.98 -29.56 -31.82
N LYS A 741 58.00 -29.77 -32.66
CA LYS A 741 58.93 -30.90 -32.51
C LYS A 741 59.79 -30.83 -31.25
N THR A 742 59.89 -29.64 -30.63
CA THR A 742 60.62 -29.39 -29.39
C THR A 742 59.69 -29.07 -28.21
N GLU A 743 58.38 -29.24 -28.36
CA GLU A 743 57.37 -28.78 -27.39
C GLU A 743 57.63 -29.36 -25.99
N HIS A 744 57.81 -30.67 -25.89
CA HIS A 744 58.12 -31.37 -24.63
C HIS A 744 59.36 -30.80 -23.93
N GLN A 745 60.44 -30.57 -24.67
CA GLN A 745 61.67 -30.01 -24.13
C GLN A 745 61.48 -28.56 -23.67
N LEU A 746 60.70 -27.77 -24.41
CA LEU A 746 60.38 -26.39 -24.03
C LEU A 746 59.49 -26.33 -22.77
N GLU A 747 58.56 -27.27 -22.61
CA GLU A 747 57.76 -27.41 -21.39
C GLU A 747 58.64 -27.74 -20.17
N GLU A 748 59.51 -28.73 -20.28
CA GLU A 748 60.46 -29.10 -19.22
C GLU A 748 61.38 -27.92 -18.87
N LEU A 749 61.86 -27.17 -19.86
CA LEU A 749 62.66 -25.97 -19.65
C LEU A 749 61.89 -24.85 -18.95
N LYS A 750 60.61 -24.69 -19.28
CA LYS A 750 59.74 -23.70 -18.62
C LYS A 750 59.56 -24.03 -17.14
N GLU A 751 59.44 -25.31 -16.76
CA GLU A 751 59.31 -25.71 -15.34
C GLU A 751 60.55 -25.35 -14.51
N VAL A 752 61.74 -25.42 -15.12
CA VAL A 752 63.02 -25.12 -14.45
C VAL A 752 63.53 -23.70 -14.68
N ALA A 753 62.75 -22.85 -15.38
CA ALA A 753 63.08 -21.47 -15.72
C ALA A 753 63.49 -20.61 -14.52
N GLY A 754 62.92 -20.87 -13.34
CA GLY A 754 63.24 -20.17 -12.08
C GLY A 754 64.55 -20.61 -11.40
N SER A 755 65.18 -21.70 -11.85
CA SER A 755 66.39 -22.23 -11.21
C SER A 755 67.67 -21.55 -11.73
N TRP A 756 68.31 -20.76 -10.87
CA TRP A 756 69.60 -20.13 -11.20
C TRP A 756 70.70 -21.15 -11.49
N VAL A 757 70.72 -22.27 -10.74
CA VAL A 757 71.70 -23.36 -10.93
C VAL A 757 71.52 -24.01 -12.30
N PHE A 758 70.27 -24.30 -12.67
CA PHE A 758 69.97 -24.87 -13.99
C PHE A 758 70.36 -23.91 -15.12
N LYS A 759 70.07 -22.61 -14.98
CA LYS A 759 70.48 -21.59 -15.94
C LYS A 759 72.00 -21.53 -16.14
N LYS A 760 72.78 -21.66 -15.06
CA LYS A 760 74.25 -21.69 -15.14
C LYS A 760 74.76 -22.95 -15.86
N LEU A 761 74.15 -24.11 -15.60
CA LEU A 761 74.46 -25.35 -16.32
C LEU A 761 74.14 -25.22 -17.81
N TRP A 762 72.96 -24.68 -18.13
CA TRP A 762 72.53 -24.43 -19.50
C TRP A 762 73.54 -23.58 -20.27
N THR A 763 73.93 -22.42 -19.72
CA THR A 763 74.94 -21.53 -20.36
C THR A 763 76.28 -22.24 -20.54
N THR A 764 76.67 -23.09 -19.60
CA THR A 764 77.93 -23.85 -19.65
C THR A 764 77.91 -24.92 -20.74
N CYS A 765 76.78 -25.60 -20.92
CA CYS A 765 76.56 -26.53 -22.03
C CYS A 765 76.51 -25.80 -23.38
N GLN A 766 75.89 -24.62 -23.42
CA GLN A 766 75.75 -23.79 -24.62
C GLN A 766 77.11 -23.33 -25.16
N ILE A 767 78.00 -22.81 -24.31
CA ILE A 767 79.35 -22.36 -24.72
C ILE A 767 80.11 -23.49 -25.43
N LYS A 768 80.03 -24.73 -24.93
CA LYS A 768 80.72 -25.89 -25.51
C LYS A 768 80.09 -26.39 -26.79
N LEU A 769 78.77 -26.30 -26.89
CA LEU A 769 78.07 -26.68 -28.11
C LEU A 769 78.48 -25.75 -29.26
N ASN A 770 78.58 -24.44 -28.99
CA ASN A 770 78.98 -23.42 -29.95
C ASN A 770 80.41 -23.62 -30.48
N GLU A 771 81.30 -24.27 -29.72
CA GLU A 771 82.65 -24.62 -30.17
C GLU A 771 82.68 -25.81 -31.15
N LYS A 772 81.60 -26.60 -31.26
CA LYS A 772 81.64 -27.91 -31.94
C LYS A 772 80.79 -28.06 -33.21
N MET A 773 79.72 -27.28 -33.45
CA MET A 773 78.92 -27.41 -34.68
C MET A 773 77.89 -26.28 -34.90
N MET A 774 77.54 -26.03 -36.17
CA MET A 774 76.32 -25.30 -36.57
C MET A 774 75.15 -26.29 -36.69
N LEU A 775 74.40 -26.50 -35.60
CA LEU A 775 73.19 -27.32 -35.61
C LEU A 775 71.95 -26.46 -35.93
N PRO A 776 70.90 -27.02 -36.57
CA PRO A 776 69.60 -26.35 -36.64
C PRO A 776 69.00 -26.21 -35.24
N PHE A 777 68.10 -25.23 -35.04
CA PHE A 777 67.50 -24.91 -33.73
C PHE A 777 66.99 -26.15 -32.97
N GLN A 778 66.26 -27.04 -33.63
CA GLN A 778 65.79 -28.30 -33.02
C GLN A 778 66.95 -29.16 -32.48
N GLY A 779 68.05 -29.25 -33.23
CA GLY A 779 69.25 -29.97 -32.81
C GLY A 779 69.93 -29.30 -31.62
N ILE A 780 69.99 -27.96 -31.61
CA ILE A 780 70.52 -27.17 -30.49
C ILE A 780 69.69 -27.40 -29.23
N VAL A 781 68.36 -27.22 -29.31
CA VAL A 781 67.46 -27.40 -28.16
C VAL A 781 67.56 -28.82 -27.62
N ASN A 782 67.51 -29.84 -28.48
CA ASN A 782 67.55 -31.24 -28.03
C ASN A 782 68.89 -31.62 -27.37
N GLU A 783 70.01 -31.18 -27.95
CA GLU A 783 71.34 -31.51 -27.43
C GLU A 783 71.63 -30.75 -26.12
N LEU A 784 71.28 -29.45 -26.06
CA LEU A 784 71.39 -28.68 -24.83
C LEU A 784 70.45 -29.19 -23.75
N HIS A 785 69.21 -29.51 -24.10
CA HIS A 785 68.23 -30.09 -23.20
C HIS A 785 68.77 -31.39 -22.60
N LYS A 786 69.15 -32.36 -23.45
CA LYS A 786 69.67 -33.66 -23.02
C LYS A 786 70.89 -33.53 -22.13
N ASN A 787 71.88 -32.74 -22.54
CA ASN A 787 73.13 -32.60 -21.79
C ASN A 787 72.90 -31.88 -20.46
N THR A 788 72.10 -30.81 -20.46
CA THR A 788 71.81 -30.02 -19.25
C THR A 788 70.93 -30.80 -18.28
N PHE A 789 69.88 -31.48 -18.74
CA PHE A 789 69.01 -32.29 -17.88
C PHE A 789 69.72 -33.53 -17.33
N SER A 790 70.65 -34.14 -18.08
CA SER A 790 71.47 -35.23 -17.55
C SER A 790 72.28 -34.78 -16.33
N ILE A 791 73.00 -33.65 -16.45
CA ILE A 791 73.80 -33.09 -15.36
C ILE A 791 72.91 -32.61 -14.21
N TRP A 792 71.77 -31.98 -14.54
CA TRP A 792 70.81 -31.51 -13.55
C TRP A 792 70.18 -32.64 -12.74
N ASN A 793 69.82 -33.76 -13.38
CA ASN A 793 69.25 -34.91 -12.70
C ASN A 793 70.30 -35.63 -11.85
N GLU A 794 71.54 -35.73 -12.32
CA GLU A 794 72.66 -36.25 -11.51
C GLU A 794 72.89 -35.37 -10.27
N LEU A 795 72.88 -34.05 -10.44
CA LEU A 795 72.96 -33.12 -9.32
C LEU A 795 71.80 -33.24 -8.34
N LYS A 796 70.57 -33.38 -8.84
CA LYS A 796 69.39 -33.64 -8.00
C LYS A 796 69.56 -34.92 -7.19
N GLN A 797 70.06 -36.00 -7.79
CA GLN A 797 70.31 -37.27 -7.08
C GLN A 797 71.37 -37.10 -5.98
N ILE A 798 72.50 -36.46 -6.29
CA ILE A 798 73.56 -36.19 -5.30
C ILE A 798 73.03 -35.32 -4.14
N MET A 799 72.18 -34.32 -4.45
CA MET A 799 71.51 -33.50 -3.43
C MET A 799 70.54 -34.31 -2.56
N MET A 800 69.75 -35.22 -3.14
CA MET A 800 68.80 -36.05 -2.41
C MET A 800 69.48 -37.13 -1.54
N GLU A 801 70.63 -37.64 -1.97
CA GLU A 801 71.43 -38.64 -1.25
C GLU A 801 72.24 -38.04 -0.08
N GLY A 802 72.19 -36.72 0.12
CA GLY A 802 72.78 -36.03 1.27
C GLY A 802 74.32 -35.98 1.28
N THR A 803 74.97 -36.32 0.17
CA THR A 803 76.44 -36.31 0.00
C THR A 803 76.99 -34.96 -0.49
N PHE A 804 76.14 -33.95 -0.56
CA PHE A 804 76.40 -32.68 -1.23
C PHE A 804 77.29 -31.71 -0.40
N GLN A 805 78.48 -31.35 -0.90
CA GLN A 805 79.30 -30.28 -0.33
C GLN A 805 79.22 -29.02 -1.21
N ILE A 806 79.27 -27.82 -0.60
CA ILE A 806 79.22 -26.53 -1.35
C ILE A 806 80.30 -26.45 -2.44
N LYS A 807 81.45 -27.11 -2.24
CA LYS A 807 82.54 -27.19 -3.23
C LYS A 807 82.13 -27.95 -4.50
N ASP A 808 81.16 -28.86 -4.44
CA ASP A 808 80.68 -29.57 -5.63
C ASP A 808 79.99 -28.62 -6.63
N ILE A 809 79.44 -27.48 -6.18
CA ILE A 809 78.86 -26.44 -7.07
C ILE A 809 79.96 -25.66 -7.81
N GLU A 810 81.09 -25.38 -7.16
CA GLU A 810 82.19 -24.61 -7.75
C GLU A 810 83.01 -25.42 -8.76
N PHE A 811 83.10 -26.74 -8.59
CA PHE A 811 83.92 -27.64 -9.42
C PHE A 811 83.13 -28.45 -10.47
N LEU A 812 81.81 -28.25 -10.57
CA LEU A 812 80.93 -28.88 -11.57
C LEU A 812 81.44 -28.81 -13.03
N PRO A 813 82.01 -27.69 -13.52
CA PRO A 813 82.59 -27.67 -14.87
C PRO A 813 83.81 -28.60 -14.99
N GLN A 814 84.66 -28.66 -13.96
CA GLN A 814 85.91 -29.44 -14.01
C GLN A 814 85.70 -30.95 -13.84
N LYS A 815 84.67 -31.38 -13.11
CA LYS A 815 84.45 -32.80 -12.76
C LYS A 815 83.93 -33.65 -13.93
N TYR A 816 83.25 -33.05 -14.90
CA TYR A 816 82.62 -33.77 -16.02
C TYR A 816 83.38 -33.64 -17.35
N ASN A 817 84.62 -33.14 -17.36
CA ASN A 817 85.26 -32.61 -18.58
C ASN A 817 84.28 -31.71 -19.34
N LEU A 818 83.62 -30.86 -18.55
CA LEU A 818 82.78 -29.77 -18.97
C LEU A 818 83.68 -28.52 -19.01
#